data_AF-A0A957R499-F1
#
_entry.id   AF-A0A957R499-F1
#
_cell.length_a   1.000
_cell.length_b   1.000
_cell.length_c   1.000
_cell.angle_alpha   90.00
_cell.angle_beta   90.00
_cell.angle_gamma   90.00
#
_symmetry.space_group_name_H-M   'P 1'
#
loop_
_entity.id
_entity.type
_entity.pdbx_description
1 polymer ?
#
loop_
_entity_poly.entity_id
_entity_poly.type
_entity_poly.pdbx_seq_one_letter_code
_entity_poly.pdbx_strand_id
1 'polypeptide(L)'
;MGGFICLLAVLSLTRDYRFPIWSTTTAPQTVAPAAPWLSNATEMREMRDPYSRHFALPNGEFVAEVSLEPRFYESAAGEWLPIDPSFAPTAQGWTVSENSLQSTIAAAEPAVTLNRDGYQLTWEPQTLSVLDDTGARTILSERADSYGDGEALSETEIGYEGQWTAAGLEDRLRSGIGQLNYQLQVPQDTFATPAANAEWVELTFAAALPDGVLFYTNGRAQQLPFTTNTPVDIETPFGDLLLTLEPPTAYEVNFPEQQTLGQMTFRSAADGGVLVGMQIPAGWWFATERSGPLAIDPTMHVIQVVEAKSFLALTDPFDDTDDDDIDMAKAQPSDQNPASIGNRICAGNTKHSASGSLSRMGIYSSFFRYPLPSLPEGLQPTEALLVGIPEPHQFPAYGLDKLSVQPTHLGRVTGDWATFVMTDTQTSGWNADFSALVTTLETQDVYQPHPGLVDPNNPTYPATVWDVTSTVQDWYNNPASNYGFAIYPQYYGFYMWEDILPTGRPMSRACYPLSAKWEPQDAPDPTADIPSAAAPGMIMLITYTSPNLANDSFRTDVVPSAQPDGSYAYQYHEYDMPAIGNHWQLVGVQGASTVDNWRAKVPLNLVHDSLEQPIISDLGNATTGNESYQWQPNYMVVNGHQAPPADLKLRVKADTSPTGDHNSKLYYMETQTAAPS
;
A
#
# COMPACT_ATOMS: atom_id res chain seq x y z
N MET A 1 -81.30 -11.28 -17.72
CA MET A 1 -80.03 -10.71 -18.20
C MET A 1 -78.98 -11.08 -17.17
N GLY A 2 -78.21 -12.13 -17.46
CA GLY A 2 -77.42 -12.87 -16.47
C GLY A 2 -75.99 -12.34 -16.35
N GLY A 3 -75.56 -12.15 -15.11
CA GLY A 3 -74.20 -11.77 -14.73
C GLY A 3 -73.34 -12.98 -14.36
N PHE A 4 -72.07 -12.88 -14.75
CA PHE A 4 -70.94 -13.75 -14.48
C PHE A 4 -70.69 -13.99 -12.98
N ILE A 5 -70.40 -15.24 -12.60
CA ILE A 5 -69.61 -15.57 -11.40
C ILE A 5 -68.60 -16.65 -11.80
N CYS A 6 -67.31 -16.30 -11.77
CA CYS A 6 -66.18 -17.24 -11.83
C CYS A 6 -65.67 -17.47 -10.40
N LEU A 7 -65.46 -18.73 -10.05
CA LEU A 7 -64.86 -19.20 -8.80
C LEU A 7 -63.37 -19.45 -9.06
N LEU A 8 -62.48 -18.78 -8.33
CA LEU A 8 -61.03 -19.00 -8.38
C LEU A 8 -60.55 -19.33 -6.96
N ALA A 9 -60.11 -20.58 -6.79
CA ALA A 9 -59.47 -21.07 -5.57
C ALA A 9 -57.95 -20.92 -5.74
N VAL A 10 -57.30 -20.21 -4.81
CA VAL A 10 -55.84 -20.04 -4.76
C VAL A 10 -55.27 -21.05 -3.76
N LEU A 11 -54.51 -22.01 -4.28
CA LEU A 11 -53.65 -22.92 -3.52
C LEU A 11 -52.32 -22.22 -3.24
N SER A 12 -51.96 -22.11 -1.96
CA SER A 12 -50.64 -21.67 -1.50
C SER A 12 -49.66 -22.84 -1.57
N LEU A 13 -48.56 -22.65 -2.30
CA LEU A 13 -47.37 -23.50 -2.28
C LEU A 13 -46.19 -22.66 -1.78
N THR A 14 -45.78 -22.92 -0.54
CA THR A 14 -44.50 -22.50 0.03
C THR A 14 -43.38 -23.24 -0.68
N ARG A 15 -42.41 -22.51 -1.23
CA ARG A 15 -41.26 -23.07 -1.95
C ARG A 15 -39.99 -22.78 -1.14
N ASP A 16 -39.55 -23.78 -0.38
CA ASP A 16 -38.20 -23.85 0.17
C ASP A 16 -37.19 -23.95 -0.98
N TYR A 17 -36.41 -22.90 -1.19
CA TYR A 17 -35.22 -22.92 -2.06
C TYR A 17 -33.98 -22.88 -1.17
N ARG A 18 -33.39 -24.05 -0.91
CA ARG A 18 -32.00 -24.17 -0.45
C ARG A 18 -31.13 -24.39 -1.68
N PHE A 19 -30.23 -23.45 -1.97
CA PHE A 19 -29.19 -23.66 -2.98
C PHE A 19 -28.14 -24.65 -2.44
N PRO A 20 -27.74 -25.67 -3.22
CA PRO A 20 -26.56 -26.46 -2.89
C PRO A 20 -25.30 -25.63 -3.15
N ILE A 21 -24.49 -25.43 -2.11
CA ILE A 21 -23.13 -24.91 -2.24
C ILE A 21 -22.29 -26.00 -2.93
N TRP A 22 -21.86 -25.74 -4.16
CA TRP A 22 -20.87 -26.57 -4.83
C TRP A 22 -19.49 -26.08 -4.41
N SER A 23 -18.78 -26.88 -3.61
CA SER A 23 -17.35 -26.71 -3.40
C SER A 23 -16.62 -27.06 -4.72
N THR A 24 -16.16 -26.04 -5.45
CA THR A 24 -15.27 -26.24 -6.59
C THR A 24 -13.85 -26.51 -6.08
N THR A 25 -13.45 -27.78 -6.13
CA THR A 25 -12.03 -28.15 -6.04
C THR A 25 -11.34 -27.67 -7.31
N THR A 26 -10.64 -26.53 -7.23
CA THR A 26 -9.85 -25.97 -8.33
C THR A 26 -8.68 -26.91 -8.61
N ALA A 27 -8.65 -27.50 -9.81
CA ALA A 27 -7.47 -28.22 -10.29
C ALA A 27 -6.31 -27.21 -10.46
N PRO A 28 -5.05 -27.61 -10.19
CA PRO A 28 -3.90 -26.72 -10.38
C PRO A 28 -3.80 -26.34 -11.87
N GLN A 29 -3.92 -25.05 -12.14
CA GLN A 29 -3.78 -24.50 -13.49
C GLN A 29 -2.31 -24.55 -13.92
N THR A 30 -2.05 -25.13 -15.10
CA THR A 30 -0.78 -24.99 -15.82
C THR A 30 -0.76 -23.64 -16.53
N VAL A 31 0.01 -22.70 -15.98
CA VAL A 31 0.23 -21.32 -16.45
C VAL A 31 1.26 -21.33 -17.60
N ALA A 32 1.00 -20.57 -18.67
CA ALA A 32 1.99 -20.29 -19.71
C ALA A 32 3.05 -19.31 -19.17
N PRO A 33 4.35 -19.48 -19.45
CA PRO A 33 5.40 -18.75 -18.75
C PRO A 33 5.40 -17.27 -19.15
N ALA A 34 5.11 -16.42 -18.19
CA ALA A 34 5.42 -15.00 -18.21
C ALA A 34 6.93 -14.78 -17.94
N ALA A 35 7.38 -13.53 -18.01
CA ALA A 35 8.78 -13.22 -18.33
C ALA A 35 9.81 -13.83 -17.37
N PRO A 36 10.93 -14.42 -17.86
CA PRO A 36 11.69 -15.42 -17.10
C PRO A 36 12.64 -14.85 -16.05
N TRP A 37 12.81 -13.53 -15.98
CA TRP A 37 13.96 -12.97 -15.28
C TRP A 37 13.76 -12.96 -13.76
N LEU A 38 12.55 -12.66 -13.26
CA LEU A 38 12.18 -12.90 -11.86
C LEU A 38 11.74 -14.34 -11.59
N SER A 39 11.30 -15.10 -12.60
CA SER A 39 10.85 -16.49 -12.38
C SER A 39 11.97 -17.42 -11.90
N ASN A 40 13.24 -17.06 -12.12
CA ASN A 40 14.41 -17.77 -11.61
C ASN A 40 15.05 -17.08 -10.40
N ALA A 41 14.50 -15.95 -9.96
CA ALA A 41 15.00 -15.22 -8.82
C ALA A 41 14.52 -15.86 -7.51
N THR A 42 15.31 -15.72 -6.46
CA THR A 42 14.93 -16.20 -5.12
C THR A 42 14.44 -15.01 -4.31
N GLU A 43 13.18 -15.05 -3.87
CA GLU A 43 12.64 -14.03 -2.97
C GLU A 43 13.34 -14.08 -1.60
N MET A 44 13.79 -12.92 -1.13
CA MET A 44 14.38 -12.68 0.19
C MET A 44 13.29 -12.17 1.13
N ARG A 45 12.57 -13.10 1.76
CA ARG A 45 11.39 -12.78 2.60
C ARG A 45 11.73 -11.91 3.80
N GLU A 46 12.94 -12.02 4.31
CA GLU A 46 13.49 -11.23 5.41
C GLU A 46 13.69 -9.75 5.06
N MET A 47 13.69 -9.40 3.77
CA MET A 47 13.79 -8.03 3.28
C MET A 47 12.46 -7.45 2.83
N ARG A 48 11.34 -8.16 3.06
CA ARG A 48 10.03 -7.57 2.82
C ARG A 48 9.79 -6.39 3.76
N ASP A 49 9.04 -5.42 3.26
CA ASP A 49 8.45 -4.35 4.06
C ASP A 49 6.97 -4.23 3.65
N PRO A 50 6.17 -3.27 4.17
CA PRO A 50 4.76 -3.19 3.82
C PRO A 50 4.49 -3.08 2.32
N TYR A 51 5.38 -2.48 1.53
CA TYR A 51 5.19 -2.15 0.13
C TYR A 51 6.11 -2.91 -0.82
N SER A 52 7.13 -3.57 -0.27
CA SER A 52 8.19 -4.14 -1.07
C SER A 52 8.52 -5.59 -0.76
N ARG A 53 9.04 -6.27 -1.79
CA ARG A 53 9.68 -7.59 -1.69
C ARG A 53 10.97 -7.58 -2.49
N HIS A 54 11.98 -8.29 -2.01
CA HIS A 54 13.31 -8.30 -2.63
C HIS A 54 13.59 -9.66 -3.25
N PHE A 55 14.33 -9.65 -4.35
CA PHE A 55 14.72 -10.85 -5.08
C PHE A 55 16.22 -10.86 -5.31
N ALA A 56 16.87 -11.99 -5.02
CA ALA A 56 18.23 -12.25 -5.44
C ALA A 56 18.23 -12.85 -6.85
N LEU A 57 18.93 -12.20 -7.78
CA LEU A 57 19.06 -12.64 -9.16
C LEU A 57 20.25 -13.60 -9.33
N PRO A 58 20.22 -14.53 -10.31
CA PRO A 58 21.30 -15.49 -10.53
C PRO A 58 22.67 -14.88 -10.88
N ASN A 59 22.69 -13.61 -11.32
CA ASN A 59 23.90 -12.87 -11.67
C ASN A 59 24.55 -12.14 -10.47
N GLY A 60 23.98 -12.25 -9.27
CA GLY A 60 24.45 -11.57 -8.06
C GLY A 60 23.90 -10.16 -7.85
N GLU A 61 23.01 -9.70 -8.74
CA GLU A 61 22.21 -8.48 -8.52
C GLU A 61 20.99 -8.78 -7.66
N PHE A 62 20.37 -7.73 -7.17
CA PHE A 62 19.13 -7.79 -6.41
C PHE A 62 18.12 -6.83 -7.00
N VAL A 63 16.84 -7.18 -6.89
CA VAL A 63 15.74 -6.29 -7.31
C VAL A 63 14.72 -6.16 -6.20
N ALA A 64 14.32 -4.92 -5.90
CA ALA A 64 13.18 -4.61 -5.05
C ALA A 64 11.91 -4.35 -5.89
N GLU A 65 10.94 -5.23 -5.67
CA GLU A 65 9.51 -5.21 -5.98
C GLU A 65 8.70 -4.12 -5.27
N VAL A 66 8.57 -2.85 -5.71
CA VAL A 66 7.87 -1.80 -4.93
C VAL A 66 6.47 -1.50 -5.46
N SER A 67 5.47 -1.57 -4.59
CA SER A 67 4.06 -1.27 -4.89
C SER A 67 3.60 0.09 -4.35
N LEU A 68 2.49 0.59 -4.91
CA LEU A 68 1.78 1.77 -4.41
C LEU A 68 0.85 1.43 -3.23
N GLU A 69 0.38 0.20 -3.14
CA GLU A 69 -0.43 -0.24 -2.01
C GLU A 69 0.38 -1.14 -1.11
N PRO A 70 0.11 -1.15 0.21
CA PRO A 70 0.67 -2.15 1.09
C PRO A 70 0.31 -3.55 0.58
N ARG A 71 1.26 -4.48 0.58
CA ARG A 71 1.05 -5.89 0.20
C ARG A 71 1.32 -6.84 1.34
N PHE A 72 2.11 -6.39 2.32
CA PHE A 72 2.54 -7.22 3.43
C PHE A 72 2.21 -6.56 4.76
N TYR A 73 1.91 -7.40 5.75
CA TYR A 73 1.81 -7.01 7.15
C TYR A 73 2.83 -7.78 7.97
N GLU A 74 3.28 -7.19 9.07
CA GLU A 74 4.17 -7.86 10.02
C GLU A 74 3.33 -8.67 11.01
N SER A 75 3.54 -9.99 11.03
CA SER A 75 2.89 -10.88 11.99
C SER A 75 3.46 -10.69 13.40
N ALA A 76 2.78 -11.25 14.42
CA ALA A 76 3.27 -11.23 15.81
C ALA A 76 4.64 -11.92 16.01
N ALA A 77 5.09 -12.73 15.04
CA ALA A 77 6.41 -13.35 15.04
C ALA A 77 7.50 -12.49 14.36
N GLY A 78 7.16 -11.32 13.84
CA GLY A 78 8.05 -10.46 13.05
C GLY A 78 8.20 -10.90 11.59
N GLU A 79 7.36 -11.84 11.11
CA GLU A 79 7.38 -12.27 9.71
C GLU A 79 6.47 -11.38 8.86
N TRP A 80 6.96 -10.92 7.71
CA TRP A 80 6.17 -10.18 6.71
C TRP A 80 5.37 -11.14 5.82
N LEU A 81 4.05 -11.16 6.01
CA LEU A 81 3.11 -12.04 5.34
C LEU A 81 2.18 -11.24 4.41
N PRO A 82 1.66 -11.82 3.32
CA PRO A 82 0.71 -11.13 2.43
C PRO A 82 -0.54 -10.68 3.18
N ILE A 83 -1.08 -9.51 2.82
CA ILE A 83 -2.34 -8.99 3.37
C ILE A 83 -3.53 -9.74 2.79
N ASP A 84 -4.41 -10.23 3.66
CA ASP A 84 -5.78 -10.66 3.39
C ASP A 84 -6.77 -9.81 4.21
N PRO A 85 -7.54 -8.90 3.57
CA PRO A 85 -8.49 -8.05 4.26
C PRO A 85 -9.78 -8.78 4.67
N SER A 86 -9.93 -10.07 4.38
CA SER A 86 -11.18 -10.80 4.61
C SER A 86 -11.55 -10.91 6.09
N PHE A 87 -12.84 -10.81 6.39
CA PHE A 87 -13.39 -11.07 7.72
C PHE A 87 -13.52 -12.57 7.97
N ALA A 88 -12.89 -13.04 9.04
CA ALA A 88 -13.08 -14.38 9.58
C ALA A 88 -14.09 -14.36 10.75
N PRO A 89 -15.14 -15.22 10.74
CA PRO A 89 -16.08 -15.29 11.84
C PRO A 89 -15.45 -15.94 13.09
N THR A 90 -15.82 -15.45 14.27
CA THR A 90 -15.40 -15.94 15.60
C THR A 90 -16.62 -16.14 16.50
N ALA A 91 -16.43 -16.69 17.70
CA ALA A 91 -17.53 -16.82 18.67
C ALA A 91 -18.02 -15.47 19.22
N GLN A 92 -17.23 -14.40 19.08
CA GLN A 92 -17.49 -13.07 19.62
C GLN A 92 -17.88 -12.05 18.52
N GLY A 93 -17.89 -12.45 17.26
CA GLY A 93 -18.12 -11.56 16.11
C GLY A 93 -17.17 -11.89 14.98
N TRP A 94 -16.38 -10.92 14.53
CA TRP A 94 -15.53 -11.02 13.35
C TRP A 94 -14.11 -10.58 13.63
N THR A 95 -13.14 -11.07 12.87
CA THR A 95 -11.76 -10.62 12.95
C THR A 95 -11.11 -10.48 11.58
N VAL A 96 -10.21 -9.51 11.46
CA VAL A 96 -9.24 -9.38 10.36
C VAL A 96 -7.87 -9.50 10.99
N SER A 97 -7.25 -10.68 10.87
CA SER A 97 -5.94 -10.97 11.49
C SER A 97 -4.77 -10.86 10.52
N GLU A 98 -5.02 -11.00 9.22
CA GLU A 98 -3.99 -11.04 8.19
C GLU A 98 -3.85 -9.69 7.48
N ASN A 99 -3.78 -8.60 8.23
CA ASN A 99 -3.77 -7.25 7.69
C ASN A 99 -2.89 -6.33 8.54
N SER A 100 -2.40 -5.22 7.96
CA SER A 100 -1.58 -4.24 8.69
C SER A 100 -2.41 -3.50 9.75
N LEU A 101 -3.71 -3.36 9.52
CA LEU A 101 -4.67 -2.98 10.55
C LEU A 101 -5.43 -4.22 11.02
N GLN A 102 -4.96 -4.83 12.12
CA GLN A 102 -5.63 -5.98 12.71
C GLN A 102 -6.85 -5.50 13.50
N SER A 103 -7.98 -6.15 13.30
CA SER A 103 -9.23 -5.73 13.94
C SER A 103 -10.06 -6.90 14.44
N THR A 104 -10.83 -6.64 15.49
CA THR A 104 -11.92 -7.50 15.96
C THR A 104 -13.17 -6.66 16.07
N ILE A 105 -14.29 -7.21 15.61
CA ILE A 105 -15.58 -6.53 15.57
C ILE A 105 -16.57 -7.38 16.37
N ALA A 106 -17.32 -6.74 17.27
CA ALA A 106 -18.29 -7.44 18.10
C ALA A 106 -19.45 -8.01 17.25
N ALA A 107 -20.03 -9.14 17.69
CA ALA A 107 -21.14 -9.76 16.97
C ALA A 107 -22.40 -8.89 17.01
N ALA A 108 -22.75 -8.34 18.17
CA ALA A 108 -24.03 -7.67 18.38
C ALA A 108 -24.03 -6.20 17.95
N GLU A 109 -22.87 -5.58 17.80
CA GLU A 109 -22.73 -4.14 17.55
C GLU A 109 -21.47 -3.86 16.72
N PRO A 110 -21.44 -2.77 15.94
CA PRO A 110 -20.29 -2.37 15.13
C PRO A 110 -19.19 -1.72 15.99
N ALA A 111 -18.96 -2.25 17.20
CA ALA A 111 -17.83 -1.87 18.04
C ALA A 111 -16.58 -2.56 17.51
N VAL A 112 -15.59 -1.74 17.18
CA VAL A 112 -14.32 -2.20 16.61
C VAL A 112 -13.25 -2.09 17.69
N THR A 113 -12.43 -3.13 17.82
CA THR A 113 -11.15 -3.05 18.52
C THR A 113 -10.02 -3.23 17.51
N LEU A 114 -9.20 -2.21 17.37
CA LEU A 114 -8.00 -2.21 16.54
C LEU A 114 -6.81 -2.62 17.40
N ASN A 115 -5.98 -3.52 16.88
CA ASN A 115 -4.77 -3.99 17.54
C ASN A 115 -3.56 -3.63 16.68
N ARG A 116 -2.59 -2.91 17.26
CA ARG A 116 -1.33 -2.56 16.61
C ARG A 116 -0.21 -2.53 17.64
N ASP A 117 0.84 -3.31 17.43
CA ASP A 117 2.06 -3.30 18.25
C ASP A 117 1.80 -3.44 19.77
N GLY A 118 0.79 -4.24 20.13
CA GLY A 118 0.36 -4.46 21.51
C GLY A 118 -0.56 -3.37 22.08
N TYR A 119 -0.81 -2.30 21.35
CA TYR A 119 -1.79 -1.27 21.68
C TYR A 119 -3.18 -1.67 21.19
N GLN A 120 -4.19 -1.35 22.01
CA GLN A 120 -5.59 -1.56 21.69
C GLN A 120 -6.32 -0.23 21.65
N LEU A 121 -7.05 -0.01 20.57
CA LEU A 121 -7.93 1.13 20.38
C LEU A 121 -9.34 0.62 20.15
N THR A 122 -10.32 1.10 20.92
CA THR A 122 -11.72 0.80 20.66
C THR A 122 -12.38 1.96 19.93
N TRP A 123 -13.36 1.63 19.08
CA TRP A 123 -14.10 2.59 18.28
C TRP A 123 -15.56 2.14 18.18
N GLU A 124 -16.47 2.92 18.75
CA GLU A 124 -17.88 2.54 18.90
C GLU A 124 -18.80 3.71 18.53
N PRO A 125 -19.70 3.58 17.55
CA PRO A 125 -20.66 4.63 17.23
C PRO A 125 -21.67 4.81 18.36
N GLN A 126 -22.06 6.06 18.65
CA GLN A 126 -22.91 6.41 19.79
C GLN A 126 -24.21 7.09 19.36
N THR A 127 -24.11 8.22 18.65
CA THR A 127 -25.28 9.06 18.34
C THR A 127 -25.14 9.73 16.99
N LEU A 128 -26.25 9.84 16.26
CA LEU A 128 -26.40 10.72 15.12
C LEU A 128 -27.20 11.95 15.57
N SER A 129 -26.67 13.15 15.32
CA SER A 129 -27.28 14.40 15.79
C SER A 129 -27.15 15.53 14.78
N VAL A 130 -27.95 16.57 14.95
CA VAL A 130 -27.78 17.87 14.30
C VAL A 130 -27.23 18.86 15.31
N LEU A 131 -26.21 19.60 14.91
CA LEU A 131 -25.68 20.75 15.64
C LEU A 131 -26.12 22.02 14.94
N ASP A 132 -26.59 23.00 15.71
CA ASP A 132 -26.86 24.33 15.19
C ASP A 132 -25.64 25.26 15.28
N ASP A 133 -25.79 26.49 14.80
CA ASP A 133 -24.78 27.56 14.80
C ASP A 133 -24.32 28.00 16.20
N THR A 134 -25.01 27.58 17.26
CA THR A 134 -24.62 27.80 18.65
C THR A 134 -23.95 26.57 19.27
N GLY A 135 -23.86 25.47 18.52
CA GLY A 135 -23.41 24.16 19.01
C GLY A 135 -24.47 23.41 19.80
N ALA A 136 -25.74 23.86 19.80
CA ALA A 136 -26.82 23.14 20.45
C ALA A 136 -27.11 21.84 19.69
N ARG A 137 -27.16 20.73 20.42
CA ARG A 137 -27.32 19.39 19.87
C ARG A 137 -28.77 18.94 19.91
N THR A 138 -29.29 18.49 18.77
CA THR A 138 -30.55 17.75 18.64
C THR A 138 -30.25 16.33 18.19
N ILE A 139 -30.62 15.33 18.99
CA ILE A 139 -30.37 13.93 18.67
C ILE A 139 -31.38 13.46 17.61
N LEU A 140 -30.86 12.91 16.51
CA LEU A 140 -31.66 12.31 15.43
C LEU A 140 -31.87 10.81 15.68
N SER A 141 -30.81 10.13 16.12
CA SER A 141 -30.82 8.70 16.42
C SER A 141 -29.76 8.38 17.47
N GLU A 142 -30.06 7.37 18.29
CA GLU A 142 -29.16 6.79 19.30
C GLU A 142 -28.99 5.30 19.00
N ARG A 143 -28.01 4.65 19.63
CA ARG A 143 -27.93 3.18 19.62
C ARG A 143 -29.20 2.60 20.26
N ALA A 144 -29.78 1.58 19.64
CA ALA A 144 -30.87 0.80 20.24
C ALA A 144 -30.36 -0.01 21.45
N ASP A 145 -31.23 -0.58 22.31
CA ASP A 145 -30.79 -1.42 23.45
C ASP A 145 -30.70 -2.93 23.10
N SER A 146 -31.21 -3.32 21.93
CA SER A 146 -31.33 -4.71 21.48
C SER A 146 -31.00 -4.81 20.01
N TYR A 147 -30.12 -5.75 19.67
CA TYR A 147 -29.47 -5.79 18.37
C TYR A 147 -29.65 -7.14 17.68
N GLY A 148 -29.65 -7.13 16.35
CA GLY A 148 -29.31 -8.32 15.57
C GLY A 148 -27.79 -8.46 15.49
N ASP A 149 -27.30 -9.69 15.35
CA ASP A 149 -25.88 -9.92 15.08
C ASP A 149 -25.53 -9.36 13.68
N GLY A 150 -24.31 -8.87 13.52
CA GLY A 150 -23.79 -8.42 12.22
C GLY A 150 -23.69 -9.57 11.23
N GLU A 151 -24.04 -9.28 9.98
CA GLU A 151 -24.06 -10.25 8.89
C GLU A 151 -22.98 -9.92 7.84
N ALA A 152 -22.26 -10.93 7.36
CA ALA A 152 -21.33 -10.74 6.25
C ALA A 152 -22.10 -10.46 4.96
N LEU A 153 -21.89 -9.26 4.38
CA LEU A 153 -22.40 -8.87 3.07
C LEU A 153 -21.46 -9.35 1.95
N SER A 154 -20.17 -9.44 2.26
CA SER A 154 -19.14 -10.03 1.40
C SER A 154 -17.99 -10.58 2.26
N GLU A 155 -16.92 -11.10 1.64
CA GLU A 155 -15.72 -11.51 2.36
C GLU A 155 -15.03 -10.35 3.09
N THR A 156 -15.25 -9.10 2.65
CA THR A 156 -14.59 -7.90 3.17
C THR A 156 -15.57 -6.86 3.72
N GLU A 157 -16.85 -7.22 3.87
CA GLU A 157 -17.89 -6.28 4.32
C GLU A 157 -18.90 -6.95 5.26
N ILE A 158 -19.19 -6.29 6.39
CA ILE A 158 -20.18 -6.69 7.38
C ILE A 158 -21.23 -5.57 7.49
N GLY A 159 -22.51 -5.95 7.56
CA GLY A 159 -23.64 -5.04 7.78
C GLY A 159 -24.29 -5.28 9.13
N TYR A 160 -24.77 -4.20 9.76
CA TYR A 160 -25.58 -4.24 10.98
C TYR A 160 -26.85 -3.41 10.79
N GLU A 161 -27.99 -4.10 10.70
CA GLU A 161 -29.31 -3.48 10.64
C GLU A 161 -29.96 -3.38 12.03
N GLY A 162 -30.88 -2.42 12.21
CA GLY A 162 -31.68 -2.31 13.45
C GLY A 162 -30.90 -1.85 14.69
N GLN A 163 -29.68 -1.37 14.48
CA GLN A 163 -28.75 -0.91 15.49
C GLN A 163 -29.05 0.48 16.08
N TRP A 164 -29.97 1.19 15.43
CA TRP A 164 -30.28 2.59 15.67
C TRP A 164 -31.75 2.77 16.04
N THR A 165 -32.07 3.75 16.87
CA THR A 165 -33.46 4.07 17.24
C THR A 165 -34.27 4.60 16.06
N ALA A 166 -33.62 5.27 15.10
CA ALA A 166 -34.21 5.61 13.81
C ALA A 166 -34.23 4.38 12.89
N ALA A 167 -35.41 4.06 12.37
CA ALA A 167 -35.59 2.89 11.52
C ALA A 167 -34.86 3.02 10.17
N GLY A 168 -34.28 1.91 9.71
CA GLY A 168 -33.65 1.79 8.40
C GLY A 168 -32.20 2.28 8.31
N LEU A 169 -31.65 2.86 9.38
CA LEU A 169 -30.20 3.07 9.46
C LEU A 169 -29.47 1.74 9.48
N GLU A 170 -28.36 1.68 8.74
CA GLU A 170 -27.51 0.50 8.62
C GLU A 170 -26.05 0.90 8.83
N ASP A 171 -25.36 0.22 9.75
CA ASP A 171 -23.91 0.34 9.87
C ASP A 171 -23.24 -0.67 8.94
N ARG A 172 -22.20 -0.24 8.22
CA ARG A 172 -21.38 -1.12 7.40
C ARG A 172 -19.93 -0.96 7.78
N LEU A 173 -19.23 -2.08 7.88
CA LEU A 173 -17.81 -2.13 8.12
C LEU A 173 -17.15 -2.82 6.94
N ARG A 174 -16.26 -2.12 6.25
CA ARG A 174 -15.52 -2.65 5.10
C ARG A 174 -14.03 -2.68 5.41
N SER A 175 -13.45 -3.87 5.38
CA SER A 175 -12.01 -4.06 5.52
C SER A 175 -11.32 -3.92 4.17
N GLY A 176 -10.24 -3.16 4.12
CA GLY A 176 -9.39 -2.99 2.94
C GLY A 176 -7.94 -3.24 3.28
N ILE A 177 -7.06 -3.12 2.30
CA ILE A 177 -5.61 -3.27 2.49
C ILE A 177 -5.10 -2.17 3.44
N GLY A 178 -4.65 -2.55 4.64
CA GLY A 178 -4.13 -1.63 5.65
C GLY A 178 -5.16 -0.66 6.25
N GLN A 179 -6.46 -0.83 5.95
CA GLN A 179 -7.51 0.10 6.32
C GLN A 179 -8.80 -0.60 6.77
N LEU A 180 -9.59 0.10 7.58
CA LEU A 180 -10.94 -0.25 7.95
C LEU A 180 -11.83 0.97 7.79
N ASN A 181 -12.91 0.78 7.06
CA ASN A 181 -13.87 1.80 6.73
C ASN A 181 -15.17 1.53 7.47
N TYR A 182 -15.69 2.54 8.17
CA TYR A 182 -17.01 2.50 8.78
C TYR A 182 -17.92 3.40 7.98
N GLN A 183 -19.10 2.90 7.62
CA GLN A 183 -20.10 3.64 6.87
C GLN A 183 -21.44 3.58 7.62
N LEU A 184 -22.06 4.73 7.84
CA LEU A 184 -23.46 4.80 8.26
C LEU A 184 -24.33 5.13 7.06
N GLN A 185 -25.16 4.18 6.62
CA GLN A 185 -26.13 4.38 5.56
C GLN A 185 -27.47 4.85 6.15
N VAL A 186 -27.98 5.96 5.62
CA VAL A 186 -29.22 6.61 6.05
C VAL A 186 -30.22 6.62 4.88
N PRO A 187 -31.37 5.95 5.00
CA PRO A 187 -32.41 6.00 3.97
C PRO A 187 -32.88 7.42 3.69
N GLN A 188 -33.31 7.64 2.45
CA GLN A 188 -33.99 8.88 2.09
C GLN A 188 -35.22 9.08 3.01
N ASP A 189 -35.52 10.34 3.34
CA ASP A 189 -36.67 10.75 4.16
C ASP A 189 -36.68 10.25 5.62
N THR A 190 -35.60 9.63 6.11
CA THR A 190 -35.52 9.16 7.51
C THR A 190 -35.71 10.32 8.49
N PHE A 191 -35.15 11.48 8.17
CA PHE A 191 -35.20 12.67 9.01
C PHE A 191 -35.90 13.81 8.28
N ALA A 192 -36.84 14.46 8.97
CA ALA A 192 -37.40 15.72 8.49
C ALA A 192 -36.31 16.80 8.45
N THR A 193 -36.47 17.78 7.55
CA THR A 193 -35.57 18.94 7.50
C THR A 193 -35.49 19.59 8.89
N PRO A 194 -34.28 19.78 9.46
CA PRO A 194 -34.11 20.32 10.81
C PRO A 194 -34.46 21.81 10.86
N ALA A 195 -34.32 22.40 12.05
CA ALA A 195 -34.48 23.83 12.26
C ALA A 195 -33.59 24.65 11.30
N ALA A 196 -34.04 25.87 10.97
CA ALA A 196 -33.40 26.73 9.96
C ALA A 196 -31.94 27.12 10.26
N ASN A 197 -31.42 26.81 11.46
CA ASN A 197 -30.06 27.12 11.91
C ASN A 197 -29.16 25.88 12.05
N ALA A 198 -29.56 24.72 11.53
CA ALA A 198 -28.70 23.54 11.48
C ALA A 198 -27.43 23.81 10.67
N GLU A 199 -26.27 23.59 11.29
CA GLU A 199 -24.96 23.79 10.66
C GLU A 199 -24.30 22.45 10.30
N TRP A 200 -24.37 21.47 11.21
CA TRP A 200 -23.70 20.17 11.04
C TRP A 200 -24.63 19.00 11.34
N VAL A 201 -24.47 17.92 10.59
CA VAL A 201 -24.91 16.57 10.99
C VAL A 201 -23.69 15.86 11.56
N GLU A 202 -23.76 15.46 12.83
CA GLU A 202 -22.66 14.86 13.56
C GLU A 202 -22.96 13.40 13.93
N LEU A 203 -22.13 12.48 13.42
CA LEU A 203 -22.02 11.11 13.92
C LEU A 203 -20.92 11.06 14.99
N THR A 204 -21.29 10.76 16.23
CA THR A 204 -20.33 10.69 17.35
C THR A 204 -19.92 9.24 17.60
N PHE A 205 -18.62 9.03 17.80
CA PHE A 205 -18.00 7.80 18.26
C PHE A 205 -17.40 7.98 19.66
N ALA A 206 -17.46 6.93 20.47
CA ALA A 206 -16.64 6.78 21.65
C ALA A 206 -15.39 5.99 21.27
N ALA A 207 -14.22 6.51 21.64
CA ALA A 207 -12.94 5.88 21.42
C ALA A 207 -12.20 5.71 22.75
N ALA A 208 -11.83 4.48 23.11
CA ALA A 208 -10.87 4.25 24.17
C ALA A 208 -9.48 4.13 23.54
N LEU A 209 -8.59 5.03 23.94
CA LEU A 209 -7.22 5.10 23.42
C LEU A 209 -6.24 4.62 24.49
N PRO A 210 -5.08 4.10 24.10
CA PRO A 210 -4.00 3.82 25.03
C PRO A 210 -3.57 5.08 25.81
N ASP A 211 -3.04 4.88 27.01
CA ASP A 211 -2.53 5.97 27.83
C ASP A 211 -1.39 6.72 27.14
N GLY A 212 -1.48 8.05 27.13
CA GLY A 212 -0.41 8.94 26.66
C GLY A 212 -0.32 9.15 25.15
N VAL A 213 -1.28 8.64 24.36
CA VAL A 213 -1.32 8.91 22.91
C VAL A 213 -1.34 10.41 22.61
N LEU A 214 -0.74 10.76 21.48
CA LEU A 214 -0.65 12.11 20.97
C LEU A 214 -1.43 12.21 19.66
N PHE A 215 -2.06 13.36 19.43
CA PHE A 215 -2.76 13.65 18.19
C PHE A 215 -1.93 14.64 17.37
N TYR A 216 -1.77 14.38 16.08
CA TYR A 216 -1.11 15.29 15.15
C TYR A 216 -2.02 15.61 13.97
N THR A 217 -1.97 16.85 13.51
CA THR A 217 -2.56 17.28 12.25
C THR A 217 -1.52 18.06 11.46
N ASN A 218 -1.26 17.65 10.22
CA ASN A 218 -0.21 18.23 9.38
C ASN A 218 1.15 18.33 10.12
N GLY A 219 1.53 17.26 10.83
CA GLY A 219 2.76 17.18 11.62
C GLY A 219 2.79 18.08 12.86
N ARG A 220 1.66 18.65 13.30
CA ARG A 220 1.57 19.50 14.49
C ARG A 220 0.75 18.84 15.58
N ALA A 221 1.34 18.70 16.76
CA ALA A 221 0.67 18.17 17.94
C ALA A 221 -0.58 19.01 18.30
N GLN A 222 -1.67 18.33 18.58
CA GLN A 222 -2.95 18.90 19.00
C GLN A 222 -3.21 18.64 20.49
N GLN A 223 -4.12 19.41 21.08
CA GLN A 223 -4.59 19.25 22.45
C GLN A 223 -6.11 19.24 22.44
N LEU A 224 -6.72 18.36 23.26
CA LEU A 224 -8.18 18.30 23.37
C LEU A 224 -8.75 19.53 24.10
N PRO A 225 -9.92 20.06 23.68
CA PRO A 225 -10.64 19.71 22.45
C PRO A 225 -10.05 20.42 21.23
N PHE A 226 -10.17 19.79 20.05
CA PHE A 226 -9.82 20.41 18.78
C PHE A 226 -10.75 19.96 17.65
N THR A 227 -10.75 20.73 16.56
CA THR A 227 -11.51 20.47 15.33
C THR A 227 -10.56 20.56 14.14
N THR A 228 -10.69 19.66 13.17
CA THR A 228 -9.89 19.67 11.95
C THR A 228 -10.63 19.09 10.77
N ASN A 229 -10.31 19.54 9.56
CA ASN A 229 -10.75 18.96 8.30
C ASN A 229 -9.58 18.28 7.54
N THR A 230 -8.47 18.03 8.22
CA THR A 230 -7.32 17.29 7.70
C THR A 230 -7.19 15.95 8.43
N PRO A 231 -6.43 14.99 7.87
CA PRO A 231 -6.13 13.74 8.57
C PRO A 231 -5.57 13.98 9.97
N VAL A 232 -5.87 13.06 10.88
CA VAL A 232 -5.40 13.06 12.26
C VAL A 232 -4.60 11.80 12.49
N ASP A 233 -3.31 11.98 12.76
CA ASP A 233 -2.43 10.90 13.18
C ASP A 233 -2.52 10.73 14.69
N ILE A 234 -2.71 9.50 15.14
CA ILE A 234 -2.68 9.08 16.53
C ILE A 234 -1.37 8.33 16.73
N GLU A 235 -0.48 8.89 17.54
CA GLU A 235 0.86 8.35 17.77
C GLU A 235 1.01 7.88 19.23
N THR A 236 1.91 6.91 19.44
CA THR A 236 2.38 6.53 20.76
C THR A 236 3.14 7.71 21.42
N PRO A 237 3.35 7.68 22.75
CA PRO A 237 4.25 8.63 23.40
C PRO A 237 5.70 8.62 22.85
N PHE A 238 6.08 7.59 22.09
CA PHE A 238 7.40 7.41 21.51
C PHE A 238 7.49 7.88 20.05
N GLY A 239 6.38 8.31 19.46
CA GLY A 239 6.29 8.80 18.08
C GLY A 239 6.00 7.73 17.03
N ASP A 240 5.57 6.53 17.45
CA ASP A 240 5.14 5.49 16.51
C ASP A 240 3.69 5.76 16.08
N LEU A 241 3.40 5.71 14.78
CA LEU A 241 2.05 5.87 14.27
C LEU A 241 1.19 4.64 14.62
N LEU A 242 0.09 4.86 15.34
CA LEU A 242 -0.90 3.81 15.66
C LEU A 242 -2.02 3.77 14.63
N LEU A 243 -2.55 4.94 14.26
CA LEU A 243 -3.73 5.07 13.41
C LEU A 243 -3.77 6.47 12.80
N THR A 244 -4.13 6.57 11.54
CA THR A 244 -4.56 7.81 10.91
C THR A 244 -6.06 7.75 10.66
N LEU A 245 -6.76 8.83 11.05
CA LEU A 245 -8.16 9.04 10.80
C LEU A 245 -8.32 10.04 9.66
N GLU A 246 -8.99 9.64 8.58
CA GLU A 246 -9.33 10.53 7.48
C GLU A 246 -10.55 11.40 7.82
N PRO A 247 -10.62 12.64 7.31
CA PRO A 247 -11.83 13.45 7.42
C PRO A 247 -13.05 12.69 6.87
N PRO A 248 -14.21 12.77 7.53
CA PRO A 248 -15.39 12.06 7.09
C PRO A 248 -15.84 12.61 5.74
N THR A 249 -16.20 11.72 4.83
CA THR A 249 -16.90 12.08 3.60
C THR A 249 -18.37 11.75 3.74
N ALA A 250 -19.23 12.43 2.99
CA ALA A 250 -20.61 12.01 2.80
C ALA A 250 -21.00 12.07 1.33
N TYR A 251 -21.83 11.12 0.92
CA TYR A 251 -22.27 10.97 -0.48
C TYR A 251 -23.63 10.27 -0.56
N GLU A 252 -24.26 10.34 -1.73
CA GLU A 252 -25.39 9.47 -2.05
C GLU A 252 -24.85 8.09 -2.45
N VAL A 253 -25.38 6.99 -1.91
CA VAL A 253 -24.85 5.63 -2.14
C VAL A 253 -24.87 5.24 -3.63
N ASN A 254 -25.81 5.79 -4.39
CA ASN A 254 -25.89 5.59 -5.84
C ASN A 254 -24.94 6.49 -6.63
N PHE A 255 -24.36 7.50 -5.96
CA PHE A 255 -23.41 8.46 -6.49
C PHE A 255 -22.23 8.65 -5.51
N PRO A 256 -21.49 7.57 -5.15
CA PRO A 256 -20.40 7.62 -4.15
C PRO A 256 -19.25 8.55 -4.53
N GLU A 257 -19.20 8.96 -5.78
CA GLU A 257 -18.22 9.88 -6.29
C GLU A 257 -18.63 11.36 -6.15
N GLN A 258 -19.90 11.68 -5.84
CA GLN A 258 -20.34 13.03 -5.48
C GLN A 258 -20.21 13.27 -3.97
N GLN A 259 -18.98 13.40 -3.49
CA GLN A 259 -18.68 13.50 -2.07
C GLN A 259 -18.68 14.94 -1.59
N THR A 260 -19.13 15.15 -0.36
CA THR A 260 -18.83 16.35 0.43
C THR A 260 -17.84 15.99 1.54
N LEU A 261 -16.85 16.85 1.76
CA LEU A 261 -15.91 16.71 2.86
C LEU A 261 -16.52 17.31 4.13
N GLY A 262 -16.39 16.57 5.22
CA GLY A 262 -16.72 17.02 6.56
C GLY A 262 -15.50 17.47 7.37
N GLN A 263 -15.70 17.55 8.67
CA GLN A 263 -14.64 17.80 9.66
C GLN A 263 -14.78 16.84 10.84
N MET A 264 -13.68 16.66 11.57
CA MET A 264 -13.62 15.87 12.80
C MET A 264 -13.52 16.78 14.01
N THR A 265 -14.21 16.42 15.09
CA THR A 265 -14.05 17.05 16.40
C THR A 265 -13.60 16.03 17.43
N PHE A 266 -12.65 16.40 18.27
CA PHE A 266 -12.14 15.53 19.35
C PHE A 266 -12.38 16.20 20.69
N ARG A 267 -13.00 15.47 21.62
CA ARG A 267 -13.37 15.95 22.95
C ARG A 267 -13.06 14.88 23.99
N SER A 268 -12.73 15.27 25.22
CA SER A 268 -12.62 14.31 26.32
C SER A 268 -13.98 13.71 26.66
N ALA A 269 -14.04 12.39 26.80
CA ALA A 269 -15.20 11.68 27.33
C ALA A 269 -15.18 11.67 28.87
N ALA A 270 -16.33 11.42 29.49
CA ALA A 270 -16.47 11.46 30.96
C ALA A 270 -15.75 10.30 31.67
N ASP A 271 -15.53 9.20 30.96
CA ASP A 271 -14.85 7.98 31.41
C ASP A 271 -13.32 8.02 31.19
N GLY A 272 -12.80 9.13 30.65
CA GLY A 272 -11.39 9.27 30.31
C GLY A 272 -11.04 8.88 28.87
N GLY A 273 -12.01 8.39 28.08
CA GLY A 273 -11.84 8.18 26.65
C GLY A 273 -11.92 9.47 25.84
N VAL A 274 -12.09 9.33 24.52
CA VAL A 274 -12.25 10.44 23.58
C VAL A 274 -13.56 10.28 22.81
N LEU A 275 -14.32 11.35 22.73
CA LEU A 275 -15.46 11.45 21.82
C LEU A 275 -14.99 12.05 20.50
N VAL A 276 -15.17 11.32 19.41
CA VAL A 276 -14.86 11.78 18.06
C VAL A 276 -16.16 12.08 17.32
N GLY A 277 -16.36 13.33 16.93
CA GLY A 277 -17.52 13.77 16.15
C GLY A 277 -17.16 13.91 14.67
N MET A 278 -17.79 13.12 13.81
CA MET A 278 -17.70 13.23 12.35
C MET A 278 -18.82 14.15 11.85
N GLN A 279 -18.46 15.36 11.43
CA GLN A 279 -19.41 16.43 11.11
C GLN A 279 -19.49 16.68 9.60
N ILE A 280 -20.70 16.55 9.04
CA ILE A 280 -21.03 16.82 7.64
C ILE A 280 -21.86 18.10 7.55
N PRO A 281 -21.63 19.00 6.59
CA PRO A 281 -22.43 20.23 6.47
C PRO A 281 -23.93 19.91 6.32
N ALA A 282 -24.75 20.44 7.24
CA ALA A 282 -26.20 20.22 7.23
C ALA A 282 -26.85 20.74 5.94
N GLY A 283 -26.32 21.83 5.38
CA GLY A 283 -26.78 22.38 4.11
C GLY A 283 -26.64 21.42 2.93
N TRP A 284 -25.62 20.54 2.95
CA TRP A 284 -25.48 19.48 1.95
C TRP A 284 -26.39 18.30 2.28
N TRP A 285 -26.41 17.88 3.55
CA TRP A 285 -27.15 16.69 4.01
C TRP A 285 -28.67 16.79 3.78
N PHE A 286 -29.24 17.97 4.02
CA PHE A 286 -30.68 18.21 3.89
C PHE A 286 -31.06 18.94 2.59
N ALA A 287 -30.16 18.95 1.60
CA ALA A 287 -30.43 19.58 0.31
C ALA A 287 -31.55 18.83 -0.43
N THR A 288 -32.51 19.57 -0.98
CA THR A 288 -33.75 19.02 -1.57
C THR A 288 -33.52 18.21 -2.86
N GLU A 289 -32.39 18.42 -3.51
CA GLU A 289 -31.96 17.73 -4.73
C GLU A 289 -31.41 16.32 -4.45
N ARG A 290 -31.19 15.95 -3.17
CA ARG A 290 -30.66 14.64 -2.81
C ARG A 290 -31.73 13.57 -2.91
N SER A 291 -31.38 12.48 -3.58
CA SER A 291 -32.22 11.31 -3.82
C SER A 291 -31.95 10.17 -2.83
N GLY A 292 -30.77 10.16 -2.20
CA GLY A 292 -30.39 9.14 -1.23
C GLY A 292 -30.34 7.71 -1.80
N PRO A 293 -30.13 6.68 -0.95
CA PRO A 293 -29.74 6.79 0.45
C PRO A 293 -28.41 7.54 0.61
N LEU A 294 -28.20 8.17 1.76
CA LEU A 294 -26.99 8.92 2.09
C LEU A 294 -26.03 8.04 2.90
N ALA A 295 -24.73 8.28 2.76
CA ALA A 295 -23.69 7.63 3.55
C ALA A 295 -22.82 8.68 4.26
N ILE A 296 -22.41 8.40 5.50
CA ILE A 296 -21.28 9.06 6.18
C ILE A 296 -20.18 8.03 6.31
N ASP A 297 -18.97 8.37 5.87
CA ASP A 297 -17.94 7.37 5.55
C ASP A 297 -16.55 7.74 6.11
N PRO A 298 -16.33 7.66 7.44
CA PRO A 298 -15.00 7.77 8.02
C PRO A 298 -14.11 6.55 7.70
N THR A 299 -12.87 6.83 7.32
CA THR A 299 -11.85 5.80 7.04
C THR A 299 -10.72 5.86 8.06
N MET A 300 -10.30 4.68 8.52
CA MET A 300 -9.17 4.49 9.43
C MET A 300 -8.10 3.65 8.74
N HIS A 301 -6.82 4.01 8.87
CA HIS A 301 -5.71 3.19 8.35
C HIS A 301 -4.45 3.32 9.20
N VAL A 302 -3.60 2.29 9.19
CA VAL A 302 -2.29 2.28 9.90
C VAL A 302 -1.15 2.59 8.95
N ILE A 303 -1.33 2.15 7.71
CA ILE A 303 -0.39 2.37 6.63
C ILE A 303 -1.20 3.12 5.58
N GLN A 304 -0.91 4.40 5.41
CA GLN A 304 -1.51 5.20 4.35
C GLN A 304 -1.27 4.49 3.03
N VAL A 305 -2.33 4.18 2.28
CA VAL A 305 -2.15 3.89 0.85
C VAL A 305 -1.38 5.06 0.26
N VAL A 306 -0.39 4.76 -0.60
CA VAL A 306 0.42 5.80 -1.22
C VAL A 306 -0.46 6.93 -1.72
N GLU A 307 -0.04 8.15 -1.40
CA GLU A 307 -0.62 9.37 -1.92
C GLU A 307 -0.67 9.27 -3.44
N ALA A 308 -1.87 9.06 -3.98
CA ALA A 308 -2.17 9.15 -5.40
C ALA A 308 -3.34 10.10 -5.59
N LYS A 309 -3.22 11.02 -6.54
CA LYS A 309 -4.25 12.01 -6.81
C LYS A 309 -4.39 12.22 -8.31
N SER A 310 -5.59 11.96 -8.79
CA SER A 310 -5.97 12.13 -10.19
C SER A 310 -6.77 13.42 -10.35
N PHE A 311 -6.47 14.16 -11.39
CA PHE A 311 -7.06 15.45 -11.70
C PHE A 311 -7.72 15.39 -13.08
N LEU A 312 -8.87 16.06 -13.19
CA LEU A 312 -9.55 16.29 -14.47
C LEU A 312 -9.59 17.81 -14.73
N ALA A 313 -8.82 18.27 -15.70
CA ALA A 313 -8.92 19.64 -16.19
C ALA A 313 -9.89 19.70 -17.37
N LEU A 314 -10.94 20.53 -17.26
CA LEU A 314 -11.84 20.80 -18.37
C LEU A 314 -11.32 22.01 -19.14
N THR A 315 -11.03 21.82 -20.42
CA THR A 315 -10.72 22.93 -21.33
C THR A 315 -11.94 23.22 -22.18
N ASP A 316 -12.41 24.47 -22.19
CA ASP A 316 -13.31 24.99 -23.21
C ASP A 316 -12.44 25.75 -24.23
N PRO A 317 -11.93 25.08 -25.29
CA PRO A 317 -11.14 25.75 -26.31
C PRO A 317 -11.97 26.75 -27.13
N PHE A 318 -13.29 26.73 -27.02
CA PHE A 318 -14.21 27.59 -27.77
C PHE A 318 -14.94 28.53 -26.81
N ASP A 319 -14.17 29.40 -26.15
CA ASP A 319 -14.69 30.62 -25.53
C ASP A 319 -15.15 31.58 -26.64
N ASP A 320 -16.17 31.15 -27.40
CA ASP A 320 -16.92 32.04 -28.28
C ASP A 320 -17.78 32.86 -27.31
N THR A 321 -17.31 34.07 -27.05
CA THR A 321 -17.83 35.05 -26.07
C THR A 321 -19.30 35.46 -26.27
N ASP A 322 -20.06 34.73 -27.08
CA ASP A 322 -21.44 35.02 -27.47
C ASP A 322 -22.47 34.09 -26.79
N ASP A 323 -22.07 33.08 -26.01
CA ASP A 323 -22.99 32.15 -25.30
C ASP A 323 -22.72 32.13 -23.77
N ASP A 324 -22.82 33.30 -23.13
CA ASP A 324 -22.57 33.58 -21.71
C ASP A 324 -23.42 32.78 -20.68
N ASP A 325 -24.28 31.83 -21.11
CA ASP A 325 -25.30 31.22 -20.26
C ASP A 325 -25.11 29.71 -19.96
N ILE A 326 -24.00 29.08 -20.36
CA ILE A 326 -23.73 27.69 -19.96
C ILE A 326 -23.09 27.66 -18.56
N ASP A 327 -23.97 27.62 -17.56
CA ASP A 327 -23.66 27.38 -16.15
C ASP A 327 -22.79 26.12 -15.97
N MET A 328 -21.47 26.33 -15.87
CA MET A 328 -20.44 25.30 -15.64
C MET A 328 -20.78 24.39 -14.45
N ALA A 329 -21.48 24.91 -13.44
CA ALA A 329 -21.87 24.15 -12.25
C ALA A 329 -22.93 23.08 -12.55
N LYS A 330 -23.70 23.22 -13.65
CA LYS A 330 -24.75 22.27 -14.05
C LYS A 330 -24.30 21.25 -15.10
N ALA A 331 -23.14 21.44 -15.70
CA ALA A 331 -22.60 20.56 -16.74
C ALA A 331 -21.64 19.48 -16.21
N GLN A 332 -21.69 19.18 -14.91
CA GLN A 332 -21.05 18.02 -14.29
C GLN A 332 -21.75 16.76 -14.82
N PRO A 333 -21.10 15.93 -15.67
CA PRO A 333 -21.72 14.72 -16.18
C PRO A 333 -21.83 13.68 -15.06
N SER A 334 -23.02 13.08 -14.91
CA SER A 334 -23.27 11.93 -14.02
C SER A 334 -22.40 10.71 -14.32
N ASP A 335 -21.76 10.66 -15.49
CA ASP A 335 -21.14 9.45 -16.03
C ASP A 335 -19.60 9.53 -16.13
N GLN A 336 -18.97 10.65 -15.75
CA GLN A 336 -17.50 10.80 -15.73
C GLN A 336 -17.00 11.43 -14.45
N ASN A 337 -17.46 10.88 -13.33
CA ASN A 337 -17.18 11.46 -12.04
C ASN A 337 -15.73 11.11 -11.59
N PRO A 338 -14.88 12.13 -11.30
CA PRO A 338 -13.47 11.97 -10.93
C PRO A 338 -13.23 11.05 -9.71
N ALA A 339 -14.20 10.86 -8.81
CA ALA A 339 -14.01 9.95 -7.67
C ALA A 339 -14.05 8.45 -8.05
N SER A 340 -14.54 8.08 -9.24
CA SER A 340 -14.33 6.71 -9.80
C SER A 340 -12.87 6.40 -10.18
N ILE A 341 -12.01 7.43 -10.10
CA ILE A 341 -10.57 7.34 -10.37
C ILE A 341 -9.77 7.25 -9.06
N GLY A 342 -10.40 7.31 -7.88
CA GLY A 342 -9.70 7.31 -6.59
C GLY A 342 -8.67 6.19 -6.43
N ASN A 343 -8.96 5.00 -6.98
CA ASN A 343 -8.06 3.84 -6.90
C ASN A 343 -7.23 3.64 -8.18
N ARG A 344 -7.07 4.68 -8.99
CA ARG A 344 -6.37 4.63 -10.28
C ARG A 344 -5.52 5.87 -10.52
N ILE A 345 -4.38 5.65 -11.15
CA ILE A 345 -3.54 6.68 -11.75
C ILE A 345 -3.98 6.79 -13.21
N CYS A 346 -4.45 7.95 -13.67
CA CYS A 346 -4.87 8.14 -15.06
C CYS A 346 -4.12 9.26 -15.80
N ALA A 347 -3.87 9.03 -17.09
CA ALA A 347 -3.39 10.05 -18.02
C ALA A 347 -4.10 9.91 -19.38
N GLY A 348 -4.54 11.02 -19.95
CA GLY A 348 -5.16 11.03 -21.28
C GLY A 348 -6.26 12.05 -21.43
N ASN A 349 -7.03 11.93 -22.50
CA ASN A 349 -8.08 12.88 -22.85
C ASN A 349 -9.44 12.17 -22.96
N THR A 350 -10.50 12.87 -22.60
CA THR A 350 -11.90 12.45 -22.76
C THR A 350 -12.69 13.54 -23.47
N LYS A 351 -13.73 13.17 -24.23
CA LYS A 351 -14.72 14.13 -24.74
C LYS A 351 -15.90 14.14 -23.82
N HIS A 352 -16.31 15.35 -23.49
CA HIS A 352 -17.60 15.61 -22.90
C HIS A 352 -18.63 15.70 -24.02
N SER A 353 -19.48 14.67 -24.16
CA SER A 353 -20.44 14.55 -25.26
C SER A 353 -21.90 14.52 -24.76
N ALA A 354 -22.24 15.32 -23.76
CA ALA A 354 -23.65 15.42 -23.34
C ALA A 354 -24.55 16.07 -24.42
N SER A 355 -24.00 16.86 -25.36
CA SER A 355 -24.79 17.61 -26.35
C SER A 355 -24.44 17.34 -27.83
N GLY A 356 -23.54 16.40 -28.11
CA GLY A 356 -23.04 16.18 -29.49
C GLY A 356 -22.13 17.30 -30.01
N SER A 357 -22.00 18.42 -29.30
CA SER A 357 -20.98 19.44 -29.55
C SER A 357 -19.58 18.90 -29.22
N LEU A 358 -18.60 19.25 -30.04
CA LEU A 358 -17.18 18.94 -29.82
C LEU A 358 -16.53 19.87 -28.78
N SER A 359 -17.30 20.71 -28.11
CA SER A 359 -16.74 21.90 -27.47
C SER A 359 -15.96 21.65 -26.18
N ARG A 360 -16.05 20.49 -25.53
CA ARG A 360 -15.37 20.27 -24.23
C ARG A 360 -14.56 18.99 -24.18
N MET A 361 -13.27 19.14 -23.85
CA MET A 361 -12.36 18.04 -23.58
C MET A 361 -11.90 18.07 -22.13
N GLY A 362 -11.87 16.88 -21.52
CA GLY A 362 -11.28 16.68 -20.21
C GLY A 362 -9.87 16.09 -20.34
N ILE A 363 -8.90 16.64 -19.62
CA ILE A 363 -7.52 16.18 -19.55
C ILE A 363 -7.32 15.53 -18.18
N TYR A 364 -6.93 14.26 -18.18
CA TYR A 364 -6.57 13.53 -16.97
C TYR A 364 -5.07 13.60 -16.73
N SER A 365 -4.67 13.97 -15.53
CA SER A 365 -3.28 13.91 -15.06
C SER A 365 -3.27 13.41 -13.63
N SER A 366 -2.25 12.65 -13.23
CA SER A 366 -2.19 12.07 -11.90
C SER A 366 -0.83 12.22 -11.27
N PHE A 367 -0.80 12.41 -9.95
CA PHE A 367 0.39 12.46 -9.11
C PHE A 367 0.39 11.23 -8.21
N PHE A 368 1.55 10.64 -7.96
CA PHE A 368 1.69 9.45 -7.12
C PHE A 368 3.10 9.33 -6.55
N ARG A 369 3.26 8.72 -5.38
CA ARG A 369 4.55 8.67 -4.68
C ARG A 369 4.88 7.29 -4.09
N TYR A 370 5.87 6.59 -4.64
CA TYR A 370 6.31 5.33 -4.03
C TYR A 370 7.02 5.54 -2.69
N PRO A 371 6.79 4.67 -1.69
CA PRO A 371 7.67 4.54 -0.55
C PRO A 371 8.97 3.92 -1.04
N LEU A 372 10.11 4.44 -0.57
CA LEU A 372 11.39 3.83 -0.90
C LEU A 372 11.58 2.60 -0.01
N PRO A 373 11.84 1.42 -0.58
CA PRO A 373 12.17 0.26 0.23
C PRO A 373 13.48 0.51 0.97
N SER A 374 13.65 -0.14 2.12
CA SER A 374 14.92 -0.07 2.83
C SER A 374 15.95 -0.90 2.07
N LEU A 375 16.94 -0.24 1.47
CA LEU A 375 18.12 -0.91 0.94
C LEU A 375 19.10 -1.21 2.07
N PRO A 376 19.92 -2.28 1.96
CA PRO A 376 21.02 -2.50 2.88
C PRO A 376 21.90 -1.24 2.99
N GLU A 377 22.38 -0.93 4.19
CA GLU A 377 23.11 0.31 4.44
C GLU A 377 24.32 0.46 3.50
N GLY A 378 24.48 1.67 2.96
CA GLY A 378 25.55 2.01 2.02
C GLY A 378 25.20 1.66 0.57
N LEU A 379 24.18 0.85 0.29
CA LEU A 379 23.79 0.54 -1.08
C LEU A 379 22.98 1.67 -1.71
N GLN A 380 23.22 1.84 -3.01
CA GLN A 380 22.46 2.73 -3.88
C GLN A 380 21.83 1.92 -5.01
N PRO A 381 20.66 2.35 -5.52
CA PRO A 381 20.12 1.79 -6.76
C PRO A 381 21.14 1.89 -7.88
N THR A 382 21.35 0.80 -8.62
CA THR A 382 22.09 0.82 -9.88
C THR A 382 21.17 1.14 -11.06
N GLU A 383 19.89 0.78 -10.93
CA GLU A 383 18.83 1.04 -11.91
C GLU A 383 17.49 1.16 -11.16
N ALA A 384 16.59 2.00 -11.66
CA ALA A 384 15.20 2.00 -11.24
C ALA A 384 14.27 2.19 -12.43
N LEU A 385 13.32 1.27 -12.59
CA LEU A 385 12.35 1.26 -13.68
C LEU A 385 10.94 1.41 -13.10
N LEU A 386 10.18 2.38 -13.61
CA LEU A 386 8.75 2.44 -13.35
C LEU A 386 8.03 1.69 -14.46
N VAL A 387 7.16 0.77 -14.09
CA VAL A 387 6.41 -0.06 -15.04
C VAL A 387 4.93 0.13 -14.83
N GLY A 388 4.22 0.51 -15.89
CA GLY A 388 2.78 0.74 -15.88
C GLY A 388 2.07 -0.12 -16.92
N ILE A 389 0.99 -0.77 -16.48
CA ILE A 389 0.13 -1.61 -17.32
C ILE A 389 -1.30 -1.11 -17.18
N PRO A 390 -1.84 -0.44 -18.21
CA PRO A 390 -3.16 0.17 -18.10
C PRO A 390 -4.24 -0.92 -18.03
N GLU A 391 -5.29 -0.67 -17.26
CA GLU A 391 -6.50 -1.46 -17.30
C GLU A 391 -7.10 -1.46 -18.72
N PRO A 392 -7.59 -2.61 -19.21
CA PRO A 392 -8.37 -2.66 -20.44
C PRO A 392 -9.67 -1.87 -20.24
N HIS A 393 -9.67 -0.61 -20.67
CA HIS A 393 -10.78 0.29 -20.38
C HIS A 393 -12.05 -0.11 -21.16
N GLN A 394 -13.21 -0.01 -20.49
CA GLN A 394 -14.55 -0.26 -21.07
C GLN A 394 -15.05 0.84 -22.02
N PHE A 395 -14.25 1.85 -22.37
CA PHE A 395 -14.74 2.85 -23.32
C PHE A 395 -15.06 2.16 -24.64
N PRO A 396 -16.27 2.37 -25.20
CA PRO A 396 -16.65 1.75 -26.46
C PRO A 396 -15.64 2.23 -27.49
N ALA A 397 -14.76 1.32 -27.93
CA ALA A 397 -13.91 1.56 -29.06
C ALA A 397 -14.85 1.86 -30.23
N TYR A 398 -14.97 3.13 -30.57
CA TYR A 398 -15.75 3.55 -31.72
C TYR A 398 -15.01 3.05 -32.97
N GLY A 399 -15.33 1.82 -33.38
CA GLY A 399 -15.07 1.28 -34.71
C GLY A 399 -13.61 1.04 -35.10
N LEU A 400 -12.68 0.85 -34.16
CA LEU A 400 -11.29 0.54 -34.49
C LEU A 400 -10.86 -0.79 -33.87
N ASP A 401 -10.65 -1.79 -34.73
CA ASP A 401 -10.13 -3.13 -34.44
C ASP A 401 -8.65 -3.13 -33.98
N LYS A 402 -8.15 -2.06 -33.34
CA LYS A 402 -6.70 -1.83 -33.11
C LYS A 402 -6.38 -1.30 -31.72
N LEU A 403 -5.17 -1.62 -31.25
CA LEU A 403 -4.50 -1.00 -30.09
C LEU A 403 -4.59 0.52 -30.20
N SER A 404 -5.10 1.18 -29.14
CA SER A 404 -5.01 2.63 -29.03
C SER A 404 -3.66 3.00 -28.44
N VAL A 405 -3.07 4.11 -28.89
CA VAL A 405 -1.78 4.60 -28.40
C VAL A 405 -2.00 5.99 -27.83
N GLN A 406 -1.68 6.15 -26.54
CA GLN A 406 -1.72 7.42 -25.83
C GLN A 406 -0.29 7.86 -25.50
N PRO A 407 0.27 8.85 -26.22
CA PRO A 407 1.54 9.45 -25.82
C PRO A 407 1.38 10.07 -24.43
N THR A 408 2.23 9.63 -23.50
CA THR A 408 2.13 9.93 -22.08
C THR A 408 3.49 10.36 -21.55
N HIS A 409 3.52 11.47 -20.84
CA HIS A 409 4.70 11.96 -20.14
C HIS A 409 4.74 11.41 -18.72
N LEU A 410 5.96 11.09 -18.27
CA LEU A 410 6.28 10.92 -16.87
C LEU A 410 7.17 12.10 -16.45
N GLY A 411 6.79 12.77 -15.37
CA GLY A 411 7.55 13.85 -14.78
C GLY A 411 7.89 13.59 -13.31
N ARG A 412 9.02 14.11 -12.86
CA ARG A 412 9.41 14.19 -11.45
C ARG A 412 8.69 15.36 -10.81
N VAL A 413 8.10 15.14 -9.63
CA VAL A 413 7.50 16.22 -8.85
C VAL A 413 8.57 16.84 -7.95
N THR A 414 8.63 18.16 -7.90
CA THR A 414 9.68 18.92 -7.20
C THR A 414 9.19 19.63 -5.93
N GLY A 415 7.90 19.53 -5.61
CA GLY A 415 7.31 20.12 -4.42
C GLY A 415 6.08 19.35 -3.93
N ASP A 416 5.64 19.68 -2.72
CA ASP A 416 4.47 19.08 -2.11
C ASP A 416 3.21 19.40 -2.93
N TRP A 417 2.59 18.36 -3.46
CA TRP A 417 1.36 18.45 -4.25
C TRP A 417 0.12 18.11 -3.42
N ALA A 418 0.25 17.67 -2.16
CA ALA A 418 -0.88 17.40 -1.28
C ALA A 418 -1.73 18.67 -1.07
N THR A 419 -1.07 19.84 -1.05
CA THR A 419 -1.75 21.14 -0.91
C THR A 419 -2.49 21.60 -2.17
N PHE A 420 -2.44 20.85 -3.30
CA PHE A 420 -3.18 21.22 -4.50
C PHE A 420 -4.68 21.07 -4.28
N VAL A 421 -5.34 22.16 -3.92
CA VAL A 421 -6.79 22.27 -3.99
C VAL A 421 -7.15 22.71 -5.40
N MET A 422 -7.42 21.73 -6.27
CA MET A 422 -8.02 22.02 -7.57
C MET A 422 -9.49 22.33 -7.33
N THR A 423 -9.82 23.62 -7.23
CA THR A 423 -11.21 24.06 -7.35
C THR A 423 -11.64 23.79 -8.80
N ASP A 424 -12.79 23.13 -9.00
CA ASP A 424 -13.38 22.71 -10.29
C ASP A 424 -13.48 23.78 -11.41
N THR A 425 -13.08 25.02 -11.13
CA THR A 425 -13.25 26.20 -11.98
C THR A 425 -11.94 26.85 -12.47
N GLN A 426 -10.76 26.29 -12.20
CA GLN A 426 -9.52 26.85 -12.76
C GLN A 426 -9.31 26.42 -14.23
N THR A 427 -9.97 27.13 -15.15
CA THR A 427 -9.85 26.92 -16.61
C THR A 427 -8.65 27.64 -17.24
N SER A 428 -7.96 28.56 -16.55
CA SER A 428 -6.94 29.44 -17.18
C SER A 428 -5.55 29.46 -16.50
N GLY A 429 -5.37 28.82 -15.33
CA GLY A 429 -4.10 28.82 -14.58
C GLY A 429 -3.33 27.49 -14.58
N TRP A 430 -3.98 26.39 -14.96
CA TRP A 430 -3.50 25.03 -14.71
C TRP A 430 -2.11 24.73 -15.30
N ASN A 431 -1.78 25.30 -16.47
CA ASN A 431 -0.47 25.08 -17.08
C ASN A 431 0.70 25.68 -16.28
N ALA A 432 0.49 26.80 -15.60
CA ALA A 432 1.58 27.47 -14.87
C ALA A 432 1.94 26.72 -13.59
N ASP A 433 0.94 26.32 -12.80
CA ASP A 433 1.17 25.64 -11.53
C ASP A 433 1.66 24.20 -11.71
N PHE A 434 1.11 23.47 -12.69
CA PHE A 434 1.57 22.12 -13.01
C PHE A 434 3.02 22.12 -13.53
N SER A 435 3.35 23.01 -14.47
CA SER A 435 4.71 23.10 -15.02
C SER A 435 5.75 23.63 -14.02
N ALA A 436 5.33 24.37 -13.00
CA ALA A 436 6.21 24.79 -11.91
C ALA A 436 6.64 23.64 -11.00
N LEU A 437 5.82 22.59 -10.89
CA LEU A 437 6.05 21.45 -9.98
C LEU A 437 6.55 20.20 -10.66
N VAL A 438 6.30 20.06 -11.96
CA VAL A 438 6.62 18.85 -12.70
C VAL A 438 7.77 19.12 -13.65
N THR A 439 8.91 18.48 -13.39
CA THR A 439 10.02 18.42 -14.34
C THR A 439 9.86 17.17 -15.19
N THR A 440 9.51 17.34 -16.47
CA THR A 440 9.39 16.21 -17.41
C THR A 440 10.68 15.40 -17.43
N LEU A 441 10.58 14.09 -17.18
CA LEU A 441 11.71 13.17 -17.27
C LEU A 441 11.74 12.51 -18.64
N GLU A 442 10.64 11.87 -19.02
CA GLU A 442 10.58 10.99 -20.18
C GLU A 442 9.19 11.05 -20.85
N THR A 443 9.15 10.72 -22.14
CA THR A 443 7.92 10.61 -22.93
C THR A 443 7.85 9.23 -23.52
N GLN A 444 6.77 8.50 -23.26
CA GLN A 444 6.56 7.16 -23.81
C GLN A 444 5.16 7.01 -24.41
N ASP A 445 5.06 6.19 -25.44
CA ASP A 445 3.78 5.79 -26.02
C ASP A 445 3.16 4.68 -25.15
N VAL A 446 1.99 4.95 -24.56
CA VAL A 446 1.26 3.96 -23.77
C VAL A 446 0.27 3.23 -24.66
N TYR A 447 0.44 1.93 -24.78
CA TYR A 447 -0.46 1.06 -25.52
C TYR A 447 -1.65 0.66 -24.66
N GLN A 448 -2.86 0.90 -25.16
CA GLN A 448 -4.10 0.46 -24.52
C GLN A 448 -4.65 -0.76 -25.25
N PRO A 449 -4.71 -1.92 -24.58
CA PRO A 449 -5.28 -3.13 -25.15
C PRO A 449 -6.79 -2.96 -25.32
N HIS A 450 -7.29 -3.24 -26.53
CA HIS A 450 -8.72 -3.29 -26.77
C HIS A 450 -9.31 -4.50 -25.98
N PRO A 451 -10.37 -4.33 -25.16
CA PRO A 451 -10.88 -5.43 -24.33
C PRO A 451 -11.22 -6.69 -25.11
N GLY A 452 -11.76 -6.54 -26.33
CA GLY A 452 -12.09 -7.67 -27.22
C GLY A 452 -10.90 -8.36 -27.91
N LEU A 453 -9.67 -7.86 -27.76
CA LEU A 453 -8.46 -8.47 -28.32
C LEU A 453 -7.62 -9.23 -27.28
N VAL A 454 -7.96 -9.09 -25.99
CA VAL A 454 -7.29 -9.79 -24.90
C VAL A 454 -7.85 -11.20 -24.84
N ASP A 455 -7.00 -12.22 -24.97
CA ASP A 455 -7.43 -13.62 -24.81
C ASP A 455 -7.96 -13.80 -23.37
N PRO A 456 -9.24 -14.11 -23.18
CA PRO A 456 -9.79 -14.27 -21.82
C PRO A 456 -9.15 -15.44 -21.05
N ASN A 457 -8.48 -16.37 -21.74
CA ASN A 457 -7.79 -17.49 -21.10
C ASN A 457 -6.33 -17.19 -20.78
N ASN A 458 -5.74 -16.15 -21.39
CA ASN A 458 -4.37 -15.75 -21.16
C ASN A 458 -4.24 -14.24 -21.42
N PRO A 459 -4.79 -13.41 -20.54
CA PRO A 459 -4.83 -11.97 -20.76
C PRO A 459 -3.41 -11.41 -20.67
N THR A 460 -2.81 -11.06 -21.80
CA THR A 460 -1.53 -10.34 -21.83
C THR A 460 -1.79 -8.89 -22.20
N TYR A 461 -1.30 -7.99 -21.34
CA TYR A 461 -1.46 -6.56 -21.48
C TYR A 461 -0.11 -5.92 -21.79
N PRO A 462 -0.02 -5.02 -22.78
CA PRO A 462 1.21 -4.29 -23.03
C PRO A 462 1.56 -3.41 -21.84
N ALA A 463 2.83 -3.38 -21.49
CA ALA A 463 3.40 -2.58 -20.43
C ALA A 463 4.22 -1.43 -21.01
N THR A 464 4.21 -0.30 -20.31
CA THR A 464 5.08 0.84 -20.55
C THR A 464 6.13 0.87 -19.45
N VAL A 465 7.39 1.11 -19.83
CA VAL A 465 8.53 1.18 -18.92
C VAL A 465 9.15 2.58 -19.04
N TRP A 466 9.44 3.21 -17.90
CA TRP A 466 10.15 4.48 -17.81
C TRP A 466 11.41 4.29 -16.96
N ASP A 467 12.54 4.85 -17.41
CA ASP A 467 13.78 4.85 -16.63
C ASP A 467 13.75 6.03 -15.65
N VAL A 468 13.67 5.71 -14.36
CA VAL A 468 13.62 6.68 -13.26
C VAL A 468 14.86 6.62 -12.37
N THR A 469 15.92 5.95 -12.81
CA THR A 469 17.14 5.66 -12.04
C THR A 469 17.70 6.89 -11.33
N SER A 470 17.96 7.97 -12.08
CA SER A 470 18.52 9.21 -11.53
C SER A 470 17.63 9.86 -10.47
N THR A 471 16.30 9.80 -10.65
CA THR A 471 15.34 10.39 -9.71
C THR A 471 15.28 9.56 -8.42
N VAL A 472 15.27 8.25 -8.53
CA VAL A 472 15.25 7.35 -7.37
C VAL A 472 16.57 7.43 -6.60
N GLN A 473 17.72 7.49 -7.28
CA GLN A 473 19.03 7.72 -6.64
C GLN A 473 19.06 9.06 -5.87
N ASP A 474 18.54 10.14 -6.45
CA ASP A 474 18.41 11.42 -5.76
C ASP A 474 17.56 11.30 -4.49
N TRP A 475 16.49 10.50 -4.52
CA TRP A 475 15.64 10.26 -3.36
C TRP A 475 16.33 9.44 -2.26
N TYR A 476 17.15 8.44 -2.59
CA TYR A 476 17.96 7.76 -1.56
C TYR A 476 19.02 8.69 -0.95
N ASN A 477 19.60 9.60 -1.75
CA ASN A 477 20.54 10.60 -1.26
C ASN A 477 19.87 11.69 -0.42
N ASN A 478 18.62 12.02 -0.72
CA ASN A 478 17.82 13.00 0.01
C ASN A 478 16.34 12.58 0.08
N PRO A 479 15.95 11.74 1.07
CA PRO A 479 14.58 11.21 1.17
C PRO A 479 13.50 12.29 1.27
N ALA A 480 13.83 13.45 1.83
CA ALA A 480 12.91 14.60 1.92
C ALA A 480 12.59 15.23 0.55
N SER A 481 13.29 14.86 -0.52
CA SER A 481 13.00 15.29 -1.88
C SER A 481 12.08 14.35 -2.67
N ASN A 482 11.63 13.26 -2.04
CA ASN A 482 10.65 12.34 -2.63
C ASN A 482 9.24 12.94 -2.55
N TYR A 483 8.90 13.75 -3.56
CA TYR A 483 7.53 14.22 -3.81
C TYR A 483 6.78 13.33 -4.81
N GLY A 484 7.39 12.24 -5.28
CA GLY A 484 6.78 11.33 -6.25
C GLY A 484 6.88 11.77 -7.72
N PHE A 485 5.99 11.22 -8.52
CA PHE A 485 5.90 11.36 -9.96
C PHE A 485 4.55 11.97 -10.37
N ALA A 486 4.51 12.51 -11.58
CA ALA A 486 3.30 12.92 -12.27
C ALA A 486 3.23 12.25 -13.65
N ILE A 487 2.03 11.80 -14.03
CA ILE A 487 1.75 11.25 -15.36
C ILE A 487 0.64 12.06 -16.03
N TYR A 488 0.86 12.43 -17.29
CA TYR A 488 -0.01 13.36 -18.01
C TYR A 488 0.12 13.17 -19.53
N PRO A 489 -0.89 13.52 -20.35
CA PRO A 489 -0.82 13.32 -21.79
C PRO A 489 0.18 14.28 -22.46
N GLN A 490 0.82 13.82 -23.55
CA GLN A 490 1.79 14.63 -24.30
C GLN A 490 1.24 15.97 -24.80
N TYR A 491 0.00 15.95 -25.27
CA TYR A 491 -0.59 17.07 -26.00
C TYR A 491 -1.19 18.14 -25.09
N TYR A 492 -0.72 18.25 -23.85
CA TYR A 492 -1.15 19.24 -22.87
C TYR A 492 -1.22 20.69 -23.42
N GLY A 493 -0.32 21.07 -24.34
CA GLY A 493 -0.23 22.42 -24.91
C GLY A 493 -0.76 22.61 -26.34
N PHE A 494 -1.12 21.54 -27.07
CA PHE A 494 -1.48 21.64 -28.50
C PHE A 494 -2.97 21.93 -28.74
N TYR A 495 -3.81 21.76 -27.72
CA TYR A 495 -5.28 21.89 -27.87
C TYR A 495 -5.81 23.32 -27.90
N MET A 496 -4.93 24.33 -27.72
CA MET A 496 -5.32 25.74 -27.82
C MET A 496 -5.20 26.32 -29.25
N TRP A 497 -4.83 25.50 -30.25
CA TRP A 497 -4.67 25.95 -31.64
C TRP A 497 -5.49 25.05 -32.59
N GLU A 498 -6.52 25.63 -33.20
CA GLU A 498 -7.74 24.97 -33.71
C GLU A 498 -7.61 24.02 -34.92
N ASP A 499 -6.50 23.96 -35.66
CA ASP A 499 -6.54 23.35 -37.01
C ASP A 499 -5.91 21.96 -37.16
N ILE A 500 -5.33 21.38 -36.10
CA ILE A 500 -4.56 20.12 -36.24
C ILE A 500 -4.77 19.18 -35.06
N LEU A 501 -6.03 18.86 -34.76
CA LEU A 501 -6.25 17.48 -34.35
C LEU A 501 -6.07 16.64 -35.61
N PRO A 502 -5.06 15.77 -35.72
CA PRO A 502 -5.09 14.75 -36.76
C PRO A 502 -6.43 14.02 -36.57
N THR A 503 -7.37 14.26 -37.47
CA THR A 503 -8.83 14.05 -37.37
C THR A 503 -9.26 12.58 -37.25
N GLY A 504 -8.39 11.72 -36.73
CA GLY A 504 -8.64 10.31 -36.52
C GLY A 504 -7.89 9.71 -35.34
N ARG A 505 -7.29 10.48 -34.42
CA ARG A 505 -6.79 9.90 -33.17
C ARG A 505 -7.96 9.77 -32.17
N PRO A 506 -8.34 8.54 -31.78
CA PRO A 506 -9.36 8.34 -30.78
C PRO A 506 -8.91 8.97 -29.46
N MET A 507 -9.86 9.49 -28.70
CA MET A 507 -9.63 9.85 -27.32
C MET A 507 -9.22 8.58 -26.57
N SER A 508 -8.09 8.65 -25.89
CA SER A 508 -7.58 7.55 -25.10
C SER A 508 -7.20 8.03 -23.71
N ARG A 509 -7.49 7.20 -22.73
CA ARG A 509 -7.11 7.40 -21.34
C ARG A 509 -6.50 6.12 -20.82
N ALA A 510 -5.25 6.21 -20.40
CA ALA A 510 -4.54 5.13 -19.75
C ALA A 510 -4.81 5.28 -18.26
N CYS A 511 -5.37 4.25 -17.63
CA CYS A 511 -5.59 4.22 -16.19
C CYS A 511 -4.93 2.97 -15.62
N TYR A 512 -4.17 3.13 -14.54
CA TYR A 512 -3.43 2.08 -13.86
C TYR A 512 -4.05 1.90 -12.47
N PRO A 513 -4.51 0.70 -12.10
CA PRO A 513 -4.98 0.47 -10.74
C PRO A 513 -3.81 0.63 -9.76
N LEU A 514 -4.09 1.19 -8.59
CA LEU A 514 -3.12 1.27 -7.49
C LEU A 514 -2.73 -0.14 -7.00
N SER A 515 -3.72 -1.03 -6.92
CA SER A 515 -3.54 -2.45 -6.57
C SER A 515 -2.94 -3.25 -7.74
N ALA A 516 -1.62 -3.26 -7.88
CA ALA A 516 -0.96 -4.15 -8.83
C ALA A 516 -1.04 -5.60 -8.33
N LYS A 517 -1.74 -6.48 -9.06
CA LYS A 517 -1.87 -7.91 -8.71
C LYS A 517 -0.77 -8.78 -9.32
N TRP A 518 0.45 -8.24 -9.45
CA TRP A 518 1.51 -8.96 -10.16
C TRP A 518 2.13 -10.00 -9.25
N GLU A 519 2.06 -11.26 -9.67
CA GLU A 519 2.95 -12.28 -9.15
C GLU A 519 4.34 -12.14 -9.78
N PRO A 520 5.41 -12.67 -9.16
CA PRO A 520 6.77 -12.53 -9.69
C PRO A 520 6.91 -13.03 -11.13
N GLN A 521 6.16 -14.08 -11.47
CA GLN A 521 6.11 -14.59 -12.84
C GLN A 521 5.50 -13.59 -13.83
N ASP A 522 4.61 -12.70 -13.38
CA ASP A 522 3.87 -11.77 -14.25
C ASP A 522 4.67 -10.51 -14.56
N ALA A 523 5.77 -10.25 -13.86
CA ALA A 523 6.57 -9.06 -14.07
C ALA A 523 7.06 -9.01 -15.53
N PRO A 524 6.80 -7.92 -16.26
CA PRO A 524 7.20 -7.83 -17.66
C PRO A 524 8.73 -7.87 -17.79
N ASP A 525 9.22 -8.44 -18.89
CA ASP A 525 10.63 -8.32 -19.27
C ASP A 525 10.86 -6.91 -19.81
N PRO A 526 11.56 -6.02 -19.09
CA PRO A 526 11.78 -4.65 -19.53
C PRO A 526 12.65 -4.58 -20.80
N THR A 527 13.33 -5.67 -21.16
CA THR A 527 14.17 -5.75 -22.37
C THR A 527 13.39 -6.19 -23.63
N ALA A 528 12.13 -6.60 -23.48
CA ALA A 528 11.30 -6.99 -24.61
C ALA A 528 10.90 -5.76 -25.47
N ASP A 529 10.77 -5.95 -26.79
CA ASP A 529 10.33 -4.89 -27.72
C ASP A 529 8.96 -4.31 -27.34
N ILE A 530 8.07 -5.14 -26.78
CA ILE A 530 6.80 -4.75 -26.16
C ILE A 530 6.65 -5.56 -24.88
N PRO A 531 7.07 -5.02 -23.72
CA PRO A 531 6.91 -5.70 -22.44
C PRO A 531 5.41 -5.98 -22.20
N SER A 532 5.07 -7.11 -21.56
CA SER A 532 3.67 -7.43 -21.24
C SER A 532 3.53 -8.23 -19.95
N ALA A 533 2.39 -8.11 -19.28
CA ALA A 533 2.07 -8.85 -18.06
C ALA A 533 0.64 -9.40 -18.05
N ALA A 534 0.36 -10.26 -17.07
CA ALA A 534 -0.94 -10.90 -16.89
C ALA A 534 -2.01 -10.00 -16.21
N ALA A 535 -1.59 -8.91 -15.56
CA ALA A 535 -2.50 -8.05 -14.80
C ALA A 535 -2.15 -6.56 -14.94
N PRO A 536 -3.14 -5.64 -14.92
CA PRO A 536 -2.90 -4.22 -14.90
C PRO A 536 -2.36 -3.74 -13.53
N GLY A 537 -1.72 -2.58 -13.51
CA GLY A 537 -1.14 -1.98 -12.31
C GLY A 537 0.03 -1.06 -12.60
N MET A 538 0.60 -0.47 -11.56
CA MET A 538 1.87 0.24 -11.64
C MET A 538 2.79 -0.24 -10.51
N ILE A 539 4.05 -0.52 -10.84
CA ILE A 539 5.09 -1.01 -9.92
C ILE A 539 6.41 -0.32 -10.25
N MET A 540 7.23 -0.10 -9.22
CA MET A 540 8.61 0.35 -9.39
C MET A 540 9.56 -0.81 -9.09
N LEU A 541 10.48 -1.08 -10.02
CA LEU A 541 11.55 -2.06 -9.88
C LEU A 541 12.85 -1.32 -9.57
N ILE A 542 13.51 -1.66 -8.46
CA ILE A 542 14.80 -1.05 -8.09
C ILE A 542 15.88 -2.12 -8.10
N THR A 543 16.80 -2.06 -9.05
CA THR A 543 17.96 -2.95 -9.09
C THR A 543 19.10 -2.35 -8.28
N TYR A 544 19.78 -3.18 -7.50
CA TYR A 544 20.98 -2.80 -6.75
C TYR A 544 21.94 -3.99 -6.69
N THR A 545 23.22 -3.71 -6.49
CA THR A 545 24.25 -4.75 -6.33
C THR A 545 24.68 -4.83 -4.88
N SER A 546 24.95 -6.05 -4.37
CA SER A 546 25.63 -6.17 -3.08
C SER A 546 26.98 -5.46 -3.13
N PRO A 547 27.51 -4.97 -2.00
CA PRO A 547 28.85 -4.40 -1.97
C PRO A 547 29.84 -5.44 -2.52
N ASN A 548 30.74 -5.01 -3.42
CA ASN A 548 31.76 -5.90 -3.93
C ASN A 548 32.84 -6.13 -2.86
N LEU A 549 32.65 -7.17 -2.04
CA LEU A 549 33.57 -7.57 -0.99
C LEU A 549 35.01 -7.87 -1.49
N ALA A 550 35.23 -8.03 -2.80
CA ALA A 550 36.55 -8.29 -3.38
C ALA A 550 37.43 -7.02 -3.53
N ASN A 551 36.83 -5.82 -3.47
CA ASN A 551 37.55 -4.54 -3.63
C ASN A 551 37.90 -3.86 -2.30
N ASP A 552 37.39 -4.36 -1.17
CA ASP A 552 37.59 -3.76 0.14
C ASP A 552 38.82 -4.32 0.85
N SER A 553 39.58 -3.43 1.49
CA SER A 553 40.77 -3.80 2.26
C SER A 553 40.38 -4.58 3.51
N PHE A 554 40.86 -5.82 3.60
CA PHE A 554 40.76 -6.68 4.78
C PHE A 554 41.30 -5.96 6.02
N ARG A 555 40.47 -5.89 7.08
CA ARG A 555 40.92 -5.46 8.40
C ARG A 555 40.94 -6.68 9.32
N THR A 556 42.14 -7.08 9.71
CA THR A 556 42.33 -8.17 10.68
C THR A 556 42.31 -7.58 12.08
N ASP A 557 41.20 -7.76 12.80
CA ASP A 557 41.10 -7.39 14.22
C ASP A 557 41.40 -8.62 15.09
N VAL A 558 42.41 -8.53 15.94
CA VAL A 558 42.77 -9.61 16.87
C VAL A 558 41.77 -9.62 18.03
N VAL A 559 40.81 -10.55 18.00
CA VAL A 559 39.86 -10.75 19.10
C VAL A 559 40.42 -11.80 20.08
N PRO A 560 40.72 -11.44 21.34
CA PRO A 560 41.12 -12.41 22.35
C PRO A 560 39.96 -13.36 22.64
N SER A 561 40.25 -14.65 22.91
CA SER A 561 39.21 -15.59 23.34
C SER A 561 38.56 -15.11 24.64
N ALA A 562 37.24 -15.31 24.77
CA ALA A 562 36.47 -14.92 25.95
C ALA A 562 36.82 -15.73 27.23
N GLN A 563 37.71 -16.73 27.13
CA GLN A 563 38.22 -17.51 28.25
C GLN A 563 39.75 -17.35 28.38
N PRO A 564 40.25 -16.31 29.07
CA PRO A 564 41.68 -16.01 29.12
C PRO A 564 42.52 -16.95 30.01
N ASP A 565 41.89 -17.71 30.93
CA ASP A 565 42.61 -18.31 32.08
C ASP A 565 42.54 -19.86 32.18
N GLY A 566 41.94 -20.54 31.18
CA GLY A 566 41.77 -22.00 31.18
C GLY A 566 42.86 -22.73 30.38
N SER A 567 43.48 -23.76 30.96
CA SER A 567 44.44 -24.63 30.25
C SER A 567 43.81 -25.22 28.97
N TYR A 568 44.38 -24.85 27.81
CA TYR A 568 43.94 -25.07 26.42
C TYR A 568 43.77 -26.52 25.94
N ALA A 569 43.68 -27.50 26.83
CA ALA A 569 43.48 -28.88 26.47
C ALA A 569 41.98 -29.16 26.28
N TYR A 570 41.56 -29.39 25.03
CA TYR A 570 40.24 -29.94 24.64
C TYR A 570 39.01 -29.02 24.76
N GLN A 571 39.19 -27.70 24.89
CA GLN A 571 38.07 -26.77 24.98
C GLN A 571 37.72 -26.15 23.62
N TYR A 572 36.44 -25.85 23.45
CA TYR A 572 35.95 -25.01 22.35
C TYR A 572 36.36 -23.55 22.63
N HIS A 573 36.69 -22.78 21.58
CA HIS A 573 36.93 -21.34 21.75
C HIS A 573 35.65 -20.59 21.45
N GLU A 574 35.22 -19.77 22.40
CA GLU A 574 34.16 -18.78 22.21
C GLU A 574 34.78 -17.40 22.06
N TYR A 575 34.23 -16.64 21.12
CA TYR A 575 34.59 -15.25 20.87
C TYR A 575 33.33 -14.41 20.99
N ASP A 576 33.41 -13.36 21.80
CA ASP A 576 32.40 -12.31 21.80
C ASP A 576 32.60 -11.51 20.51
N MET A 577 31.55 -11.47 19.69
CA MET A 577 31.56 -10.63 18.50
C MET A 577 31.60 -9.16 18.92
N PRO A 578 32.43 -8.30 18.30
CA PRO A 578 32.23 -6.86 18.44
C PRO A 578 30.78 -6.53 18.01
N ALA A 579 30.19 -5.49 18.62
CA ALA A 579 28.84 -5.07 18.25
C ALA A 579 28.76 -4.90 16.72
N ILE A 580 27.94 -5.74 16.09
CA ILE A 580 27.71 -5.70 14.64
C ILE A 580 26.85 -4.44 14.42
N GLY A 581 27.43 -3.41 13.80
CA GLY A 581 26.66 -2.27 13.32
C GLY A 581 25.73 -2.67 12.19
N ASN A 582 25.01 -1.72 11.59
CA ASN A 582 24.05 -2.00 10.49
C ASN A 582 24.73 -2.31 9.13
N HIS A 583 26.01 -2.70 9.14
CA HIS A 583 26.81 -2.94 7.93
C HIS A 583 26.90 -4.44 7.60
N TRP A 584 27.14 -4.76 6.33
CA TRP A 584 27.52 -6.12 5.92
C TRP A 584 28.83 -6.52 6.60
N GLN A 585 28.81 -7.63 7.34
CA GLN A 585 30.01 -8.20 7.95
C GLN A 585 30.25 -9.64 7.52
N LEU A 586 31.45 -9.93 7.04
CA LEU A 586 31.89 -11.30 6.80
C LEU A 586 32.86 -11.67 7.92
N VAL A 587 32.57 -12.74 8.64
CA VAL A 587 33.37 -13.14 9.80
C VAL A 587 34.11 -14.43 9.46
N GLY A 588 35.37 -14.28 9.10
CA GLY A 588 36.31 -15.39 9.00
C GLY A 588 36.89 -15.73 10.37
N VAL A 589 37.14 -17.01 10.64
CA VAL A 589 37.99 -17.38 11.78
C VAL A 589 39.15 -18.21 11.28
N GLN A 590 40.35 -17.76 11.61
CA GLN A 590 41.60 -18.41 11.22
C GLN A 590 42.34 -18.91 12.47
N GLY A 591 42.66 -20.20 12.54
CA GLY A 591 43.62 -20.68 13.53
C GLY A 591 45.05 -20.23 13.19
N ALA A 592 45.81 -19.68 14.14
CA ALA A 592 47.22 -19.41 13.93
C ALA A 592 47.99 -20.74 13.92
N SER A 593 48.68 -21.02 12.83
CA SER A 593 49.62 -22.12 12.75
C SER A 593 50.99 -21.66 13.27
N THR A 594 51.53 -22.38 14.24
CA THR A 594 52.99 -22.45 14.40
C THR A 594 53.53 -23.49 13.40
N VAL A 595 54.77 -23.31 12.97
CA VAL A 595 55.41 -23.95 11.79
C VAL A 595 55.27 -25.50 11.70
N ASP A 596 54.85 -26.17 12.77
CA ASP A 596 54.76 -27.62 12.89
C ASP A 596 53.35 -28.22 12.78
N ASN A 597 52.26 -27.44 12.61
CA ASN A 597 50.90 -28.00 12.72
C ASN A 597 49.89 -27.56 11.64
N TRP A 598 50.17 -27.95 10.39
CA TRP A 598 49.45 -27.56 9.16
C TRP A 598 48.11 -28.28 8.90
N ARG A 599 47.56 -29.06 9.85
CA ARG A 599 46.38 -29.92 9.61
C ARG A 599 45.12 -29.62 10.42
N ALA A 600 45.10 -28.56 11.23
CA ALA A 600 43.94 -28.24 12.06
C ALA A 600 42.80 -27.64 11.21
N LYS A 601 41.91 -28.49 10.68
CA LYS A 601 40.60 -28.07 10.18
C LYS A 601 39.66 -27.96 11.36
N VAL A 602 39.17 -26.76 11.66
CA VAL A 602 38.26 -26.59 12.78
C VAL A 602 36.87 -26.18 12.31
N PRO A 603 35.83 -26.98 12.59
CA PRO A 603 34.45 -26.59 12.34
C PRO A 603 34.08 -25.34 13.14
N LEU A 604 33.42 -24.38 12.48
CA LEU A 604 32.80 -23.21 13.09
C LEU A 604 31.33 -23.52 13.39
N ASN A 605 30.89 -23.20 14.61
CA ASN A 605 29.48 -23.22 15.00
C ASN A 605 29.10 -21.81 15.49
N LEU A 606 27.93 -21.29 15.09
CA LEU A 606 27.28 -20.22 15.85
C LEU A 606 26.66 -20.82 17.09
N VAL A 607 26.82 -20.12 18.21
CA VAL A 607 26.18 -20.51 19.47
C VAL A 607 25.43 -19.29 20.01
N HIS A 608 24.15 -19.54 20.28
CA HIS A 608 23.26 -18.68 21.03
C HIS A 608 22.70 -19.51 22.18
N ASP A 609 22.30 -18.87 23.29
CA ASP A 609 21.88 -19.53 24.54
C ASP A 609 20.70 -20.54 24.39
N SER A 610 20.06 -20.63 23.23
CA SER A 610 18.88 -21.48 22.97
C SER A 610 18.98 -22.48 21.81
N LEU A 611 20.05 -22.49 20.98
CA LEU A 611 20.16 -23.41 19.82
C LEU A 611 21.60 -23.84 19.53
N GLU A 612 21.87 -25.16 19.58
CA GLU A 612 23.04 -25.79 18.96
C GLU A 612 22.70 -26.29 17.55
N GLN A 613 22.51 -25.38 16.59
CA GLN A 613 22.38 -25.75 15.18
C GLN A 613 23.78 -25.75 14.54
N PRO A 614 24.34 -26.91 14.11
CA PRO A 614 25.60 -26.93 13.39
C PRO A 614 25.39 -26.41 11.96
N ILE A 615 25.88 -25.20 11.67
CA ILE A 615 25.99 -24.73 10.28
C ILE A 615 27.23 -25.39 9.67
N ILE A 616 27.01 -26.18 8.62
CA ILE A 616 28.09 -26.84 7.87
C ILE A 616 28.67 -25.76 6.95
N SER A 617 29.93 -25.35 7.17
CA SER A 617 30.61 -24.45 6.22
C SER A 617 30.57 -25.06 4.83
N ASP A 618 30.48 -24.24 3.79
CA ASP A 618 30.71 -24.75 2.45
C ASP A 618 32.14 -25.31 2.45
N LEU A 619 32.25 -26.62 2.34
CA LEU A 619 33.55 -27.22 2.05
C LEU A 619 33.77 -26.89 0.58
N GLY A 620 34.28 -25.68 0.32
CA GLY A 620 34.74 -25.26 -1.00
C GLY A 620 35.45 -26.44 -1.62
N ASN A 621 34.90 -26.95 -2.73
CA ASN A 621 35.28 -28.22 -3.32
C ASN A 621 36.64 -28.04 -4.01
N ALA A 622 37.71 -27.97 -3.22
CA ALA A 622 39.07 -27.94 -3.73
C ALA A 622 39.34 -29.32 -4.33
N THR A 623 39.42 -29.36 -5.66
CA THR A 623 39.78 -30.54 -6.44
C THR A 623 41.07 -31.15 -5.89
N THR A 624 40.96 -32.39 -5.41
CA THR A 624 42.08 -33.22 -4.95
C THR A 624 43.01 -33.47 -6.13
N GLY A 625 44.02 -32.60 -6.31
CA GLY A 625 44.98 -32.76 -7.41
C GLY A 625 46.05 -31.68 -7.52
N ASN A 626 45.97 -30.58 -6.76
CA ASN A 626 47.01 -29.56 -6.77
C ASN A 626 47.63 -29.43 -5.37
N GLU A 627 48.65 -30.23 -5.08
CA GLU A 627 49.41 -30.23 -3.81
C GLU A 627 50.31 -28.99 -3.65
N SER A 628 50.01 -27.91 -4.37
CA SER A 628 50.68 -26.62 -4.28
C SER A 628 50.02 -25.75 -3.20
N TYR A 629 50.31 -26.06 -1.92
CA TYR A 629 50.32 -25.15 -0.76
C TYR A 629 49.51 -23.85 -0.83
N GLN A 630 48.17 -23.90 -0.89
CA GLN A 630 47.36 -22.71 -0.62
C GLN A 630 46.28 -22.99 0.41
N TRP A 631 46.51 -22.34 1.54
CA TRP A 631 45.67 -22.08 2.70
C TRP A 631 44.22 -21.74 2.31
N GLN A 632 43.24 -22.29 3.03
CA GLN A 632 41.84 -21.91 2.89
C GLN A 632 41.24 -21.66 4.29
N PRO A 633 41.00 -20.39 4.67
CA PRO A 633 40.23 -20.07 5.88
C PRO A 633 38.80 -20.61 5.80
N ASN A 634 38.19 -20.89 6.96
CA ASN A 634 36.76 -21.17 7.06
C ASN A 634 36.06 -19.83 7.31
N TYR A 635 35.15 -19.44 6.41
CA TYR A 635 34.39 -18.21 6.54
C TYR A 635 32.98 -18.49 7.05
N MET A 636 32.44 -17.53 7.78
CA MET A 636 31.03 -17.42 8.09
C MET A 636 30.54 -16.04 7.65
N VAL A 637 29.60 -16.01 6.71
CA VAL A 637 28.94 -14.76 6.36
C VAL A 637 27.88 -14.49 7.42
N VAL A 638 28.03 -13.41 8.18
CA VAL A 638 27.01 -12.95 9.12
C VAL A 638 26.28 -11.80 8.45
N ASN A 639 25.13 -12.10 7.88
CA ASN A 639 24.34 -11.07 7.22
C ASN A 639 23.85 -10.05 8.26
N GLY A 640 24.18 -8.76 8.07
CA GLY A 640 23.86 -7.66 8.99
C GLY A 640 22.37 -7.32 9.08
N HIS A 641 21.50 -8.02 8.36
CA HIS A 641 20.05 -7.80 8.38
C HIS A 641 19.35 -8.30 9.65
N GLN A 642 20.00 -9.15 10.44
CA GLN A 642 19.59 -9.41 11.81
C GLN A 642 20.65 -8.78 12.68
N ALA A 643 20.27 -7.87 13.57
CA ALA A 643 21.09 -7.62 14.75
C ALA A 643 21.32 -8.99 15.37
N PRO A 644 22.54 -9.55 15.31
CA PRO A 644 22.75 -10.82 15.96
C PRO A 644 22.43 -10.57 17.42
N PRO A 645 21.87 -11.56 18.13
CA PRO A 645 21.68 -11.44 19.56
C PRO A 645 22.97 -10.91 20.19
N ALA A 646 22.86 -10.00 21.16
CA ALA A 646 24.04 -9.33 21.74
C ALA A 646 25.04 -10.32 22.37
N ASP A 647 24.60 -11.56 22.60
CA ASP A 647 25.31 -12.72 23.10
C ASP A 647 25.71 -13.73 21.99
N LEU A 648 25.62 -13.39 20.70
CA LEU A 648 26.06 -14.28 19.63
C LEU A 648 27.56 -14.56 19.76
N LYS A 649 27.89 -15.85 19.97
CA LYS A 649 29.27 -16.31 20.06
C LYS A 649 29.64 -17.20 18.90
N LEU A 650 30.87 -17.01 18.41
CA LEU A 650 31.49 -17.98 17.51
C LEU A 650 32.17 -19.06 18.32
N ARG A 651 31.73 -20.31 18.16
CA ARG A 651 32.33 -21.48 18.80
C ARG A 651 33.16 -22.27 17.80
N VAL A 652 34.47 -22.35 18.06
CA VAL A 652 35.44 -23.13 17.30
C VAL A 652 35.66 -24.47 18.02
N LYS A 653 35.33 -25.62 17.40
CA LYS A 653 35.46 -26.94 18.06
C LYS A 653 36.92 -27.32 18.34
N ALA A 654 37.18 -28.20 19.30
CA ALA A 654 38.54 -28.68 19.54
C ALA A 654 39.08 -29.51 18.35
N ASP A 655 40.34 -29.28 17.97
CA ASP A 655 41.09 -30.14 17.05
C ASP A 655 41.35 -31.50 17.73
N THR A 656 40.84 -32.58 17.15
CA THR A 656 40.84 -33.92 17.77
C THR A 656 42.07 -34.78 17.41
N SER A 657 43.05 -34.24 16.67
CA SER A 657 44.28 -34.96 16.30
C SER A 657 45.48 -34.52 17.17
N PRO A 658 45.92 -35.30 18.18
CA PRO A 658 46.86 -34.82 19.19
C PRO A 658 48.28 -35.31 18.91
N THR A 659 49.13 -34.47 18.32
CA THR A 659 50.59 -34.61 18.47
C THR A 659 51.24 -33.22 18.49
N GLY A 660 51.51 -32.67 19.68
CA GLY A 660 52.28 -31.42 19.85
C GLY A 660 51.90 -30.65 21.13
N ASP A 661 52.78 -29.79 21.62
CA ASP A 661 52.53 -28.93 22.78
C ASP A 661 51.51 -27.83 22.40
N HIS A 662 50.33 -27.84 23.01
CA HIS A 662 49.15 -27.09 22.55
C HIS A 662 49.08 -25.64 23.07
N ASN A 663 49.95 -25.25 24.00
CA ASN A 663 49.89 -23.97 24.71
C ASN A 663 50.34 -22.73 23.89
N SER A 664 50.60 -22.89 22.59
CA SER A 664 51.04 -21.80 21.71
C SER A 664 50.14 -21.56 20.49
N LYS A 665 48.94 -22.15 20.46
CA LYS A 665 47.97 -21.90 19.39
C LYS A 665 47.16 -20.64 19.70
N LEU A 666 47.58 -19.51 19.13
CA LEU A 666 46.71 -18.34 18.99
C LEU A 666 45.67 -18.64 17.91
N TYR A 667 44.48 -18.08 18.02
CA TYR A 667 43.48 -18.10 16.96
C TYR A 667 43.16 -16.64 16.66
N TYR A 668 43.10 -16.31 15.38
CA TYR A 668 42.79 -14.97 14.89
C TYR A 668 41.38 -15.00 14.36
N MET A 669 40.54 -14.11 14.86
CA MET A 669 39.30 -13.77 14.18
C MET A 669 39.61 -12.75 13.10
N GLU A 670 38.94 -12.85 11.96
CA GLU A 670 38.98 -11.86 10.91
C GLU A 670 37.56 -11.38 10.66
N THR A 671 37.28 -10.14 11.03
CA THR A 671 36.00 -9.50 10.74
C THR A 671 36.19 -8.56 9.56
N GLN A 672 35.53 -8.86 8.45
CA GLN A 672 35.38 -7.94 7.33
C GLN A 672 34.14 -7.08 7.61
N THR A 673 34.27 -5.78 7.43
CA THR A 673 33.13 -4.86 7.31
C THR A 673 33.19 -4.33 5.89
N ALA A 674 32.12 -4.50 5.11
CA ALA A 674 32.05 -3.87 3.80
C ALA A 674 32.15 -2.35 3.98
N ALA A 675 32.92 -1.67 3.13
CA ALA A 675 32.84 -0.23 3.08
C ALA A 675 31.42 0.16 2.61
N PRO A 676 30.83 1.27 3.08
CA PRO A 676 29.65 1.83 2.43
C PRO A 676 30.02 2.07 0.96
N SER A 677 29.22 1.55 0.01
CA SER A 677 29.49 1.75 -1.42
C SER A 677 29.31 3.20 -1.86
#